data_AF-A0A7N8XJH9-F1
#
_entry.id   AF-A0A7N8XJH9-F1
#
_cell.length_a   1.000
_cell.length_b   1.000
_cell.length_c   1.000
_cell.angle_alpha   90.00
_cell.angle_beta   90.00
_cell.angle_gamma   90.00
#
_symmetry.space_group_name_H-M   'P 1'
#
loop_
_entity.id
_entity.type
_entity.pdbx_description
1 polymer ?
#
loop_
_entity_poly.entity_id
_entity_poly.type
_entity_poly.pdbx_seq_one_letter_code
_entity_poly.pdbx_strand_id
1 'polypeptide(L)'
;GSLRSSHQISPQEFLGELKSGVMDERLFACLDSLRVSLTSNPVSWVQIFGHEGLGLLLDILEKLLFKKQQEKIDKKNQHKVVQCLKAFMNNKYGLDRILGEEKSLALLARAIDPSQSAMMTDVVKLLSAICIVGEDNTLEKVLEAITTAGEWRAIERFSPIVQGLRDRSVQLQVACMQLINALVTSPDELDFRLHIRNEFMRCGLKEILPQLTTIKNEALDIQLKVFEEHKEEDMIEFSHRLEDIKSDIVQSMVKDSSAEPYFLSILQHLMLIRNDYLVRPQYFKIIEECVSQIVLHRSGTDPDFSYRKRLDVDFSHLLEAFYVYVLLPDQFGAVPVSLSSAHVGQALSSSAFPSGPPPPAPASAVSAPPPPPPPPPLPGCPAPPPPPGLPPPFGAPPPPPLGFGGALGSTPHHALPYGLRPKKEFKPETSMKRLNWSKIHPQEMSEGCFWVRADEDQYAKPDLLSRFALTFGSQKTDSTRERRILHRYKSAVCLCVAIFLGSFRMPYEEIRRTVLELDEEQLTEPMIQNLVKHLPEQEQLNSLAKYKNEYSNLSEPEQFGVVMSSVKRLHPRLSHILFRLQFEEQVNNLRPDILAVNAACDEVRKSRSFGRLLELVLLLGNYMNTGSRNAQSFGFDLSSLCKVRVEIPSALSTVHMQYYVIL
;
A
#
# COMPACT_ATOMS: atom_id res chain seq x y z
N GLY A 1 -21.32 -11.48 -62.98
CA GLY A 1 -20.88 -10.10 -62.69
C GLY A 1 -19.37 -10.04 -62.82
N SER A 2 -18.82 -9.00 -63.43
CA SER A 2 -17.37 -8.92 -63.67
C SER A 2 -16.58 -8.74 -62.37
N LEU A 3 -15.41 -9.37 -62.31
CA LEU A 3 -14.40 -9.15 -61.27
C LEU A 3 -13.92 -7.70 -61.35
N ARG A 4 -14.24 -6.88 -60.34
CA ARG A 4 -13.44 -5.68 -60.07
C ARG A 4 -12.19 -6.13 -59.31
N SER A 5 -11.07 -6.24 -60.00
CA SER A 5 -9.76 -6.29 -59.33
C SER A 5 -9.62 -5.03 -58.48
N SER A 6 -9.39 -5.19 -57.17
CA SER A 6 -8.92 -4.08 -56.35
C SER A 6 -7.50 -3.74 -56.79
N HIS A 7 -7.34 -2.67 -57.58
CA HIS A 7 -6.03 -2.04 -57.74
C HIS A 7 -5.54 -1.62 -56.34
N GLN A 8 -4.56 -2.34 -55.81
CA GLN A 8 -3.82 -1.91 -54.63
C GLN A 8 -2.93 -0.74 -55.06
N ILE A 9 -3.30 0.46 -54.63
CA ILE A 9 -2.53 1.69 -54.85
C ILE A 9 -1.14 1.50 -54.23
N SER A 10 -0.10 1.77 -55.01
CA SER A 10 1.29 1.62 -54.55
C SER A 10 1.67 2.70 -53.53
N PRO A 11 2.69 2.48 -52.67
CA PRO A 11 3.23 3.54 -51.82
C PRO A 11 3.62 4.79 -52.62
N GLN A 12 4.19 4.60 -53.81
CA GLN A 12 4.67 5.67 -54.69
C GLN A 12 3.53 6.54 -55.23
N GLU A 13 2.37 5.96 -55.53
CA GLU A 13 1.17 6.72 -55.91
C GLU A 13 0.70 7.63 -54.78
N PHE A 14 0.63 7.12 -53.53
CA PHE A 14 0.30 7.94 -52.37
C PHE A 14 1.33 9.06 -52.12
N LEU A 15 2.63 8.77 -52.24
CA LEU A 15 3.67 9.80 -52.15
C LEU A 15 3.49 10.87 -53.24
N GLY A 16 3.14 10.48 -54.47
CA GLY A 16 2.84 11.41 -55.56
C GLY A 16 1.63 12.30 -55.28
N GLU A 17 0.52 11.74 -54.79
CA GLU A 17 -0.66 12.53 -54.42
C GLU A 17 -0.35 13.48 -53.25
N LEU A 18 0.26 13.01 -52.15
CA LEU A 18 0.59 13.86 -51.00
C LEU A 18 1.55 15.01 -51.38
N LYS A 19 2.53 14.76 -52.25
CA LYS A 19 3.44 15.80 -52.78
C LYS A 19 2.75 16.81 -53.71
N SER A 20 1.69 16.41 -54.41
CA SER A 20 0.99 17.30 -55.35
C SER A 20 0.19 18.42 -54.67
N GLY A 21 0.16 18.48 -53.34
CA GLY A 21 -0.49 19.55 -52.58
C GLY A 21 -2.02 19.45 -52.63
N VAL A 22 -2.55 18.23 -52.62
CA VAL A 22 -4.00 17.99 -52.58
C VAL A 22 -4.59 18.60 -51.30
N MET A 23 -5.72 19.30 -51.44
CA MET A 23 -6.44 19.96 -50.35
C MET A 23 -7.86 19.38 -50.15
N ASP A 24 -8.50 19.80 -49.06
CA ASP A 24 -9.93 19.66 -48.76
C ASP A 24 -10.48 18.22 -48.89
N GLU A 25 -11.57 18.00 -49.64
CA GLU A 25 -12.21 16.69 -49.74
C GLU A 25 -11.39 15.66 -50.50
N ARG A 26 -10.56 16.10 -51.48
CA ARG A 26 -9.67 15.19 -52.20
C ARG A 26 -8.54 14.71 -51.28
N LEU A 27 -8.05 15.57 -50.37
CA LEU A 27 -7.08 15.19 -49.34
C LEU A 27 -7.71 14.18 -48.37
N PHE A 28 -8.97 14.42 -47.96
CA PHE A 28 -9.71 13.47 -47.11
C PHE A 28 -9.80 12.07 -47.75
N ALA A 29 -10.15 12.01 -49.04
CA ALA A 29 -10.28 10.74 -49.78
C ALA A 29 -8.93 10.01 -49.91
N CYS A 30 -7.86 10.74 -50.25
CA CYS A 30 -6.48 10.22 -50.32
C CYS A 30 -6.06 9.62 -48.96
N LEU A 31 -6.24 10.37 -47.87
CA LEU A 31 -5.87 9.95 -46.52
C LEU A 31 -6.74 8.77 -46.01
N ASP A 32 -8.04 8.71 -46.34
CA ASP A 32 -8.89 7.58 -45.95
C ASP A 32 -8.51 6.28 -46.67
N SER A 33 -8.12 6.38 -47.95
CA SER A 33 -7.55 5.26 -48.70
C SER A 33 -6.19 4.83 -48.13
N LEU A 34 -5.28 5.79 -47.89
CA LEU A 34 -3.96 5.54 -47.30
C LEU A 34 -4.06 4.88 -45.93
N ARG A 35 -4.98 5.33 -45.06
CA ARG A 35 -5.24 4.69 -43.77
C ARG A 35 -5.61 3.21 -43.95
N VAL A 36 -6.48 2.88 -44.91
CA VAL A 36 -6.84 1.48 -45.19
C VAL A 36 -5.60 0.71 -45.63
N SER A 37 -4.82 1.22 -46.60
CA SER A 37 -3.59 0.58 -47.09
C SER A 37 -2.56 0.34 -45.98
N LEU A 38 -2.35 1.32 -45.08
CA LEU A 38 -1.48 1.17 -43.91
C LEU A 38 -1.94 0.08 -42.93
N THR A 39 -3.25 -0.18 -42.84
CA THR A 39 -3.79 -1.26 -41.99
C THR A 39 -3.88 -2.63 -42.66
N SER A 40 -4.01 -2.70 -43.99
CA SER A 40 -4.28 -3.95 -44.71
C SER A 40 -3.05 -4.60 -45.34
N ASN A 41 -1.98 -3.83 -45.56
CA ASN A 41 -0.79 -4.29 -46.26
C ASN A 41 0.31 -4.76 -45.28
N PRO A 42 1.25 -5.62 -45.71
CA PRO A 42 2.34 -6.08 -44.84
C PRO A 42 3.27 -4.95 -44.39
N VAL A 43 4.01 -5.18 -43.30
CA VAL A 43 4.96 -4.20 -42.72
C VAL A 43 5.99 -3.70 -43.74
N SER A 44 6.38 -4.53 -44.74
CA SER A 44 7.26 -4.11 -45.84
C SER A 44 6.67 -2.99 -46.70
N TRP A 45 5.35 -2.94 -46.90
CA TRP A 45 4.65 -1.84 -47.56
C TRP A 45 4.75 -0.55 -46.72
N VAL A 46 4.55 -0.69 -45.40
CA VAL A 46 4.67 0.41 -44.43
C VAL A 46 6.11 0.95 -44.37
N GLN A 47 7.12 0.09 -44.51
CA GLN A 47 8.54 0.47 -44.61
C GLN A 47 8.83 1.27 -45.87
N ILE A 48 8.33 0.85 -47.03
CA ILE A 48 8.50 1.57 -48.30
C ILE A 48 7.84 2.95 -48.22
N PHE A 49 6.63 3.05 -47.63
CA PHE A 49 5.97 4.33 -47.41
C PHE A 49 6.71 5.20 -46.39
N GLY A 50 7.14 4.64 -45.26
CA GLY A 50 7.68 5.35 -44.09
C GLY A 50 9.05 6.04 -44.28
N HIS A 51 9.74 5.75 -45.38
CA HIS A 51 10.98 6.44 -45.73
C HIS A 51 10.76 7.93 -46.04
N GLU A 52 9.60 8.29 -46.61
CA GLU A 52 9.28 9.68 -47.00
C GLU A 52 7.86 10.10 -46.59
N GLY A 53 6.91 9.18 -46.62
CA GLY A 53 5.49 9.44 -46.37
C GLY A 53 5.17 9.86 -44.93
N LEU A 54 6.00 9.47 -43.95
CA LEU A 54 5.85 9.95 -42.57
C LEU A 54 6.06 11.47 -42.49
N GLY A 55 7.15 11.98 -43.08
CA GLY A 55 7.44 13.41 -43.13
C GLY A 55 6.32 14.20 -43.83
N LEU A 56 5.84 13.70 -44.97
CA LEU A 56 4.70 14.32 -45.69
C LEU A 56 3.41 14.35 -44.85
N LEU A 57 3.10 13.29 -44.10
CA LEU A 57 1.95 13.28 -43.19
C LEU A 57 2.11 14.29 -42.05
N LEU A 58 3.31 14.40 -41.47
CA LEU A 58 3.59 15.37 -40.41
C LEU A 58 3.55 16.81 -40.92
N ASP A 59 4.10 17.09 -42.11
CA ASP A 59 4.02 18.40 -42.77
C ASP A 59 2.56 18.82 -43.06
N ILE A 60 1.72 17.87 -43.46
CA ILE A 60 0.28 18.11 -43.67
C ILE A 60 -0.42 18.38 -42.34
N LEU A 61 -0.12 17.61 -41.28
CA LEU A 61 -0.66 17.84 -39.95
C LEU A 61 -0.23 19.21 -39.40
N GLU A 62 1.04 19.59 -39.57
CA GLU A 62 1.57 20.91 -39.21
C GLU A 62 0.79 22.02 -39.93
N LYS A 63 0.70 21.97 -41.26
CA LYS A 63 -0.08 22.95 -42.05
C LYS A 63 -1.53 23.07 -41.59
N LEU A 64 -2.19 21.96 -41.29
CA LEU A 64 -3.58 21.94 -40.84
C LEU A 64 -3.77 22.43 -39.39
N LEU A 65 -2.82 22.18 -38.48
CA LEU A 65 -2.87 22.65 -37.10
C LEU A 65 -2.58 24.15 -36.99
N PHE A 66 -1.63 24.67 -37.78
CA PHE A 66 -1.24 26.09 -37.78
C PHE A 66 -2.17 27.00 -38.63
N LYS A 67 -3.17 26.44 -39.33
CA LYS A 67 -4.16 27.22 -40.10
C LYS A 67 -5.01 28.10 -39.17
N LYS A 68 -4.90 29.43 -39.28
CA LYS A 68 -5.57 30.42 -38.41
C LYS A 68 -7.11 30.33 -38.42
N GLN A 69 -7.69 29.98 -39.55
CA GLN A 69 -9.12 29.71 -39.70
C GLN A 69 -9.30 28.26 -40.11
N GLN A 70 -9.81 27.44 -39.18
CA GLN A 70 -10.06 26.02 -39.43
C GLN A 70 -11.52 25.80 -39.81
N GLU A 71 -11.73 25.24 -40.99
CA GLU A 71 -13.01 24.78 -41.48
C GLU A 71 -13.31 23.36 -40.97
N LYS A 72 -14.56 22.93 -41.15
CA LYS A 72 -15.00 21.57 -40.80
C LYS A 72 -14.24 20.49 -41.58
N ILE A 73 -13.74 20.81 -42.78
CA ILE A 73 -12.92 19.88 -43.58
C ILE A 73 -11.49 19.78 -43.05
N ASP A 74 -10.88 20.88 -42.59
CA ASP A 74 -9.55 20.84 -41.97
C ASP A 74 -9.54 19.93 -40.74
N LYS A 75 -10.53 20.06 -39.85
CA LYS A 75 -10.69 19.21 -38.67
C LYS A 75 -10.86 17.72 -39.02
N LYS A 76 -11.62 17.41 -40.07
CA LYS A 76 -11.72 16.03 -40.60
C LYS A 76 -10.37 15.52 -41.13
N ASN A 77 -9.61 16.37 -41.82
CA ASN A 77 -8.30 16.02 -42.36
C ASN A 77 -7.26 15.83 -41.26
N GLN A 78 -7.22 16.69 -40.24
CA GLN A 78 -6.40 16.51 -39.02
C GLN A 78 -6.65 15.13 -38.40
N HIS A 79 -7.93 14.79 -38.13
CA HIS A 79 -8.26 13.49 -37.57
C HIS A 79 -7.87 12.33 -38.50
N LYS A 80 -8.02 12.50 -39.81
CA LYS A 80 -7.63 11.46 -40.77
C LYS A 80 -6.12 11.23 -40.78
N VAL A 81 -5.30 12.28 -40.72
CA VAL A 81 -3.84 12.14 -40.58
C VAL A 81 -3.49 11.42 -39.27
N VAL A 82 -4.11 11.77 -38.13
CA VAL A 82 -3.92 11.04 -36.87
C VAL A 82 -4.28 9.55 -37.02
N GLN A 83 -5.35 9.21 -37.76
CA GLN A 83 -5.69 7.81 -38.07
C GLN A 83 -4.65 7.11 -38.97
N CYS A 84 -4.03 7.82 -39.91
CA CYS A 84 -2.89 7.30 -40.69
C CYS A 84 -1.67 7.06 -39.78
N LEU A 85 -1.30 8.00 -38.91
CA LEU A 85 -0.20 7.85 -37.95
C LEU A 85 -0.45 6.66 -36.99
N LYS A 86 -1.70 6.48 -36.55
CA LYS A 86 -2.12 5.33 -35.74
C LYS A 86 -1.96 3.99 -36.47
N ALA A 87 -2.34 3.92 -37.75
CA ALA A 87 -2.14 2.73 -38.57
C ALA A 87 -0.64 2.46 -38.81
N PHE A 88 0.12 3.51 -39.09
CA PHE A 88 1.56 3.46 -39.30
C PHE A 88 2.31 2.93 -38.07
N MET A 89 1.98 3.39 -36.86
CA MET A 89 2.58 2.95 -35.59
C MET A 89 2.19 1.54 -35.12
N ASN A 90 1.26 0.85 -35.79
CA ASN A 90 0.78 -0.47 -35.36
C ASN A 90 1.77 -1.63 -35.66
N ASN A 91 3.07 -1.33 -35.71
CA ASN A 91 4.19 -2.23 -35.92
C ASN A 91 5.48 -1.55 -35.42
N LYS A 92 6.51 -2.34 -35.05
CA LYS A 92 7.76 -1.82 -34.47
C LYS A 92 8.40 -0.72 -35.33
N TYR A 93 8.60 -0.97 -36.63
CA TYR A 93 9.22 0.01 -37.53
C TYR A 93 8.52 1.37 -37.53
N GLY A 94 7.19 1.38 -37.55
CA GLY A 94 6.43 2.63 -37.56
C GLY A 94 6.51 3.40 -36.24
N LEU A 95 6.55 2.69 -35.10
CA LEU A 95 6.79 3.29 -33.79
C LEU A 95 8.21 3.88 -33.71
N ASP A 96 9.23 3.09 -34.05
CA ASP A 96 10.64 3.52 -34.05
C ASP A 96 10.85 4.76 -34.94
N ARG A 97 10.20 4.81 -36.12
CA ARG A 97 10.25 5.98 -37.02
C ARG A 97 9.54 7.21 -36.48
N ILE A 98 8.46 7.07 -35.70
CA ILE A 98 7.81 8.21 -35.03
C ILE A 98 8.72 8.74 -33.92
N LEU A 99 9.28 7.86 -33.09
CA LEU A 99 10.17 8.25 -31.98
C LEU A 99 11.49 8.87 -32.44
N GLY A 100 11.97 8.51 -33.63
CA GLY A 100 13.15 9.10 -34.26
C GLY A 100 12.91 10.42 -35.03
N GLU A 101 11.66 10.91 -35.11
CA GLU A 101 11.30 12.10 -35.88
C GLU A 101 10.91 13.25 -34.94
N GLU A 102 11.80 14.25 -34.79
CA GLU A 102 11.77 15.30 -33.76
C GLU A 102 10.40 16.02 -33.62
N LYS A 103 9.77 16.36 -34.74
CA LYS A 103 8.48 17.06 -34.75
C LYS A 103 7.28 16.18 -34.35
N SER A 104 7.40 14.86 -34.34
CA SER A 104 6.25 13.95 -34.29
C SER A 104 5.46 14.08 -32.99
N LEU A 105 6.15 14.04 -31.85
CA LEU A 105 5.57 14.16 -30.51
C LEU A 105 4.99 15.56 -30.28
N ALA A 106 5.68 16.61 -30.72
CA ALA A 106 5.21 17.98 -30.66
C ALA A 106 3.90 18.18 -31.45
N LEU A 107 3.79 17.62 -32.65
CA LEU A 107 2.56 17.68 -33.45
C LEU A 107 1.41 16.85 -32.85
N LEU A 108 1.70 15.67 -32.29
CA LEU A 108 0.71 14.88 -31.55
C LEU A 108 0.21 15.62 -30.31
N ALA A 109 1.09 16.19 -29.48
CA ALA A 109 0.72 16.99 -28.33
C ALA A 109 -0.12 18.22 -28.72
N ARG A 110 0.24 18.89 -29.82
CA ARG A 110 -0.56 20.01 -30.38
C ARG A 110 -1.91 19.59 -30.95
N ALA A 111 -2.11 18.31 -31.26
CA ALA A 111 -3.39 17.73 -31.68
C ALA A 111 -4.31 17.30 -30.50
N ILE A 112 -3.88 17.45 -29.23
CA ILE A 112 -4.75 17.28 -28.06
C ILE A 112 -5.76 18.45 -28.01
N ASP A 113 -6.96 18.27 -28.58
CA ASP A 113 -8.01 19.29 -28.70
C ASP A 113 -9.35 18.76 -28.14
N PRO A 114 -9.80 19.23 -26.95
CA PRO A 114 -11.08 18.84 -26.35
C PRO A 114 -12.31 19.20 -27.19
N SER A 115 -12.20 20.09 -28.18
CA SER A 115 -13.29 20.36 -29.14
C SER A 115 -13.44 19.28 -30.22
N GLN A 116 -12.53 18.31 -30.27
CA GLN A 116 -12.48 17.24 -31.25
C GLN A 116 -12.35 15.87 -30.57
N SER A 117 -13.34 15.51 -29.73
CA SER A 117 -13.27 14.38 -28.80
C SER A 117 -12.78 13.06 -29.42
N ALA A 118 -13.20 12.74 -30.65
CA ALA A 118 -12.77 11.54 -31.37
C ALA A 118 -11.29 11.57 -31.82
N MET A 119 -10.80 12.73 -32.28
CA MET A 119 -9.38 12.91 -32.62
C MET A 119 -8.52 12.89 -31.38
N MET A 120 -8.91 13.63 -30.34
CA MET A 120 -8.23 13.65 -29.06
C MET A 120 -8.14 12.24 -28.46
N THR A 121 -9.19 11.42 -28.56
CA THR A 121 -9.19 10.02 -28.11
C THR A 121 -8.11 9.19 -28.81
N ASP A 122 -7.93 9.36 -30.12
CA ASP A 122 -6.86 8.67 -30.86
C ASP A 122 -5.48 9.22 -30.44
N VAL A 123 -5.30 10.54 -30.36
CA VAL A 123 -4.05 11.20 -29.96
C VAL A 123 -3.57 10.76 -28.57
N VAL A 124 -4.42 10.87 -27.54
CA VAL A 124 -4.00 10.55 -26.16
C VAL A 124 -3.74 9.06 -25.97
N LYS A 125 -4.40 8.18 -26.74
CA LYS A 125 -4.08 6.74 -26.77
C LYS A 125 -2.72 6.46 -27.40
N LEU A 126 -2.35 7.18 -28.45
CA LEU A 126 -1.03 7.07 -29.06
C LEU A 126 0.06 7.53 -28.09
N LEU A 127 -0.12 8.69 -27.46
CA LEU A 127 0.82 9.17 -26.43
C LEU A 127 0.89 8.22 -25.23
N SER A 128 -0.23 7.64 -24.79
CA SER A 128 -0.24 6.61 -23.72
C SER A 128 0.58 5.39 -24.12
N ALA A 129 0.40 4.87 -25.33
CA ALA A 129 1.16 3.73 -25.83
C ALA A 129 2.65 4.05 -25.95
N ILE A 130 3.00 5.25 -26.40
CA ILE A 130 4.38 5.75 -26.46
C ILE A 130 5.02 5.82 -25.06
N CYS A 131 4.30 6.31 -24.04
CA CYS A 131 4.80 6.37 -22.65
C CYS A 131 4.92 5.00 -21.95
N ILE A 132 4.31 3.95 -22.50
CA ILE A 132 4.34 2.58 -21.94
C ILE A 132 5.33 1.68 -22.68
N VAL A 133 5.52 1.89 -23.99
CA VAL A 133 6.34 1.02 -24.87
C VAL A 133 7.68 1.67 -25.23
N GLY A 134 7.83 2.99 -25.04
CA GLY A 134 9.06 3.72 -25.33
C GLY A 134 10.23 3.27 -24.46
N GLU A 135 11.42 3.31 -25.05
CA GLU A 135 12.70 3.12 -24.36
C GLU A 135 13.08 4.41 -23.58
N ASP A 136 14.23 4.39 -22.91
CA ASP A 136 14.69 5.45 -21.98
C ASP A 136 14.51 6.88 -22.52
N ASN A 137 14.12 7.79 -21.61
CA ASN A 137 13.81 9.21 -21.85
C ASN A 137 12.63 9.48 -22.81
N THR A 138 11.88 8.46 -23.28
CA THR A 138 10.68 8.69 -24.12
C THR A 138 9.59 9.46 -23.36
N LEU A 139 9.41 9.19 -22.06
CA LEU A 139 8.45 9.89 -21.21
C LEU A 139 8.76 11.40 -21.11
N GLU A 140 10.03 11.75 -20.93
CA GLU A 140 10.49 13.15 -20.85
C GLU A 140 10.17 13.90 -22.15
N LYS A 141 10.47 13.30 -23.31
CA LYS A 141 10.15 13.87 -24.63
C LYS A 141 8.64 14.09 -24.84
N VAL A 142 7.79 13.20 -24.31
CA VAL A 142 6.33 13.40 -24.36
C VAL A 142 5.91 14.54 -23.44
N LEU A 143 6.48 14.65 -22.24
CA LEU A 143 6.22 15.75 -21.32
C LEU A 143 6.71 17.10 -21.87
N GLU A 144 7.88 17.16 -22.51
CA GLU A 144 8.41 18.33 -23.21
C GLU A 144 7.49 18.76 -24.37
N ALA A 145 7.02 17.81 -25.19
CA ALA A 145 6.07 18.07 -26.26
C ALA A 145 4.73 18.61 -25.74
N ILE A 146 4.21 18.06 -24.64
CA ILE A 146 2.99 18.53 -23.98
C ILE A 146 3.20 19.93 -23.38
N THR A 147 4.37 20.21 -22.79
CA THR A 147 4.75 21.53 -22.26
C THR A 147 4.80 22.57 -23.37
N THR A 148 5.54 22.31 -24.44
CA THR A 148 5.62 23.15 -25.66
C THR A 148 4.25 23.42 -26.28
N ALA A 149 3.34 22.44 -26.26
CA ALA A 149 1.97 22.61 -26.74
C ALA A 149 1.12 23.50 -25.82
N GLY A 150 1.33 23.43 -24.50
CA GLY A 150 0.69 24.31 -23.50
C GLY A 150 1.17 25.76 -23.61
N GLU A 151 2.48 25.96 -23.65
CA GLU A 151 3.13 27.28 -23.81
C GLU A 151 2.64 28.00 -25.07
N TRP A 152 2.60 27.32 -26.23
CA TRP A 152 2.11 27.91 -27.47
C TRP A 152 0.63 28.34 -27.40
N ARG A 153 -0.17 27.69 -26.55
CA ARG A 153 -1.57 28.04 -26.31
C ARG A 153 -1.74 29.04 -25.16
N ALA A 154 -0.68 29.37 -24.43
CA ALA A 154 -0.69 30.11 -23.17
C ALA A 154 -1.66 29.51 -22.12
N ILE A 155 -1.63 28.19 -21.95
CA ILE A 155 -2.41 27.44 -20.95
C ILE A 155 -1.54 26.42 -20.21
N GLU A 156 -1.97 26.01 -19.01
CA GLU A 156 -1.37 24.89 -18.27
C GLU A 156 -1.34 23.62 -19.13
N ARG A 157 -0.16 22.97 -19.20
CA ARG A 157 0.13 21.89 -20.16
C ARG A 157 -0.83 20.69 -20.07
N PHE A 158 -1.32 20.38 -18.87
CA PHE A 158 -2.26 19.30 -18.63
C PHE A 158 -3.75 19.71 -18.69
N SER A 159 -4.07 21.01 -18.78
CA SER A 159 -5.46 21.49 -18.80
C SER A 159 -6.31 20.86 -19.91
N PRO A 160 -5.84 20.68 -21.17
CA PRO A 160 -6.63 20.01 -22.20
C PRO A 160 -6.97 18.56 -21.86
N ILE A 161 -6.05 17.81 -21.23
CA ILE A 161 -6.25 16.40 -20.86
C ILE A 161 -7.31 16.30 -19.75
N VAL A 162 -7.20 17.17 -18.74
CA VAL A 162 -8.18 17.25 -17.64
C VAL A 162 -9.56 17.72 -18.15
N GLN A 163 -9.61 18.63 -19.13
CA GLN A 163 -10.85 19.02 -19.79
C GLN A 163 -11.49 17.84 -20.56
N GLY A 164 -10.69 16.95 -21.17
CA GLY A 164 -11.18 15.74 -21.84
C GLY A 164 -11.92 14.76 -20.91
N LEU A 165 -11.61 14.74 -19.62
CA LEU A 165 -12.35 13.96 -18.61
C LEU A 165 -13.77 14.52 -18.36
N ARG A 166 -14.03 15.79 -18.68
CA ARG A 166 -15.35 16.43 -18.58
C ARG A 166 -16.21 16.25 -19.85
N ASP A 167 -15.70 15.58 -20.88
CA ASP A 167 -16.44 15.27 -22.11
C ASP A 167 -17.54 14.21 -21.89
N ARG A 168 -18.52 14.15 -22.80
CA ARG A 168 -19.64 13.18 -22.74
C ARG A 168 -19.26 11.79 -23.26
N SER A 169 -18.16 11.67 -24.00
CA SER A 169 -17.65 10.42 -24.52
C SER A 169 -16.83 9.70 -23.45
N VAL A 170 -17.40 8.63 -22.92
CA VAL A 170 -16.69 7.72 -22.00
C VAL A 170 -15.42 7.17 -22.63
N GLN A 171 -15.36 7.01 -23.95
CA GLN A 171 -14.15 6.61 -24.68
C GLN A 171 -13.02 7.64 -24.56
N LEU A 172 -13.32 8.94 -24.56
CA LEU A 172 -12.33 9.99 -24.31
C LEU A 172 -11.95 10.04 -22.83
N GLN A 173 -12.91 9.89 -21.92
CA GLN A 173 -12.63 9.88 -20.47
C GLN A 173 -11.66 8.77 -20.09
N VAL A 174 -11.91 7.53 -20.55
CA VAL A 174 -11.00 6.38 -20.39
C VAL A 174 -9.63 6.68 -21.00
N ALA A 175 -9.58 7.29 -22.19
CA ALA A 175 -8.34 7.58 -22.90
C ALA A 175 -7.49 8.67 -22.20
N CYS A 176 -8.13 9.70 -21.65
CA CYS A 176 -7.44 10.74 -20.88
C CYS A 176 -6.93 10.18 -19.55
N MET A 177 -7.72 9.36 -18.86
CA MET A 177 -7.30 8.70 -17.62
C MET A 177 -6.15 7.71 -17.87
N GLN A 178 -6.17 7.00 -18.99
CA GLN A 178 -5.07 6.14 -19.42
C GLN A 178 -3.78 6.93 -19.67
N LEU A 179 -3.86 8.12 -20.27
CA LEU A 179 -2.68 8.98 -20.46
C LEU A 179 -2.18 9.53 -19.12
N ILE A 180 -3.07 9.94 -18.21
CA ILE A 180 -2.68 10.38 -16.85
C ILE A 180 -1.91 9.27 -16.14
N ASN A 181 -2.44 8.04 -16.15
CA ASN A 181 -1.74 6.88 -15.58
C ASN A 181 -0.38 6.68 -16.25
N ALA A 182 -0.31 6.63 -17.59
CA ALA A 182 0.94 6.44 -18.33
C ALA A 182 1.99 7.56 -18.12
N LEU A 183 1.60 8.74 -17.63
CA LEU A 183 2.51 9.82 -17.26
C LEU A 183 2.91 9.82 -15.77
N VAL A 184 2.05 9.28 -14.90
CA VAL A 184 2.22 9.28 -13.44
C VAL A 184 2.85 7.98 -12.93
N THR A 185 2.63 6.84 -13.58
CA THR A 185 3.07 5.51 -13.11
C THR A 185 4.31 4.99 -13.84
N SER A 186 4.70 5.60 -14.96
CA SER A 186 5.92 5.23 -15.70
C SER A 186 7.26 5.77 -15.12
N PRO A 187 7.33 6.88 -14.35
CA PRO A 187 8.59 7.31 -13.73
C PRO A 187 9.01 6.44 -12.54
N ASP A 188 10.27 6.02 -12.49
CA ASP A 188 10.84 5.27 -11.36
C ASP A 188 11.03 6.15 -10.10
N GLU A 189 11.28 7.45 -10.27
CA GLU A 189 11.53 8.40 -9.18
C GLU A 189 10.22 8.90 -8.52
N LEU A 190 10.04 8.60 -7.23
CA LEU A 190 8.87 9.00 -6.43
C LEU A 190 8.59 10.51 -6.50
N ASP A 191 9.62 11.34 -6.33
CA ASP A 191 9.48 12.81 -6.32
C ASP A 191 8.95 13.32 -7.67
N PHE A 192 9.27 12.64 -8.78
CA PHE A 192 8.75 12.95 -10.11
C PHE A 192 7.29 12.47 -10.29
N ARG A 193 6.95 11.25 -9.81
CA ARG A 193 5.55 10.76 -9.80
C ARG A 193 4.63 11.69 -9.01
N LEU A 194 5.06 12.10 -7.82
CA LEU A 194 4.34 13.06 -6.98
C LEU A 194 4.18 14.42 -7.67
N HIS A 195 5.26 14.97 -8.26
CA HIS A 195 5.21 16.24 -8.99
C HIS A 195 4.14 16.25 -10.09
N ILE A 196 4.16 15.24 -10.99
CA ILE A 196 3.22 15.14 -12.11
C ILE A 196 1.78 14.92 -11.61
N ARG A 197 1.57 14.04 -10.61
CA ARG A 197 0.25 13.80 -10.02
C ARG A 197 -0.33 15.07 -9.38
N ASN A 198 0.49 15.82 -8.65
CA ASN A 198 0.07 17.05 -7.98
C ASN A 198 -0.26 18.15 -8.99
N GLU A 199 0.43 18.22 -10.13
CA GLU A 199 0.11 19.13 -11.23
C GLU A 199 -1.25 18.79 -11.87
N PHE A 200 -1.54 17.52 -12.13
CA PHE A 200 -2.88 17.10 -12.59
C PHE A 200 -3.98 17.47 -11.57
N MET A 201 -3.73 17.29 -10.28
CA MET A 201 -4.67 17.73 -9.23
C MET A 201 -4.92 19.24 -9.27
N ARG A 202 -3.86 20.07 -9.38
CA ARG A 202 -3.97 21.54 -9.53
C ARG A 202 -4.69 21.96 -10.80
N CYS A 203 -4.56 21.19 -11.89
CA CYS A 203 -5.32 21.40 -13.13
C CYS A 203 -6.82 21.07 -13.02
N GLY A 204 -7.31 20.61 -11.85
CA GLY A 204 -8.72 20.36 -11.57
C GLY A 204 -9.13 18.88 -11.55
N LEU A 205 -8.18 17.93 -11.64
CA LEU A 205 -8.49 16.49 -11.59
C LEU A 205 -9.23 16.11 -10.29
N LYS A 206 -8.85 16.73 -9.15
CA LYS A 206 -9.46 16.51 -7.82
C LYS A 206 -10.98 16.70 -7.80
N GLU A 207 -11.49 17.65 -8.57
CA GLU A 207 -12.93 17.96 -8.66
C GLU A 207 -13.70 16.97 -9.55
N ILE A 208 -12.98 16.32 -10.47
CA ILE A 208 -13.55 15.48 -11.53
C ILE A 208 -13.56 14.01 -11.10
N LEU A 209 -12.56 13.54 -10.36
CA LEU A 209 -12.47 12.14 -9.89
C LEU A 209 -13.78 11.63 -9.24
N PRO A 210 -14.43 12.35 -8.31
CA PRO A 210 -15.72 11.90 -7.74
C PRO A 210 -16.80 11.73 -8.80
N GLN A 211 -16.84 12.60 -9.81
CA GLN A 211 -17.82 12.54 -10.89
C GLN A 211 -17.59 11.31 -11.77
N LEU A 212 -16.33 11.01 -12.10
CA LEU A 212 -15.96 9.82 -12.89
C LEU A 212 -16.35 8.52 -12.19
N THR A 213 -16.21 8.40 -10.87
CA THR A 213 -16.63 7.19 -10.12
C THR A 213 -18.13 6.89 -10.17
N THR A 214 -18.97 7.84 -10.61
CA THR A 214 -20.41 7.61 -10.80
C THR A 214 -20.76 7.02 -12.17
N ILE A 215 -19.81 7.04 -13.12
CA ILE A 215 -20.00 6.60 -14.50
C ILE A 215 -19.77 5.10 -14.56
N LYS A 216 -20.83 4.32 -14.84
CA LYS A 216 -20.74 2.86 -14.96
C LYS A 216 -19.99 2.44 -16.22
N ASN A 217 -18.67 2.26 -16.12
CA ASN A 217 -17.86 1.77 -17.22
C ASN A 217 -16.60 1.03 -16.73
N GLU A 218 -16.57 -0.29 -16.94
CA GLU A 218 -15.48 -1.17 -16.48
C GLU A 218 -14.08 -0.69 -16.90
N ALA A 219 -13.93 -0.16 -18.12
CA ALA A 219 -12.63 0.33 -18.58
C ALA A 219 -12.20 1.62 -17.86
N LEU A 220 -13.15 2.49 -17.47
CA LEU A 220 -12.87 3.68 -16.66
C LEU A 220 -12.60 3.29 -15.21
N ASP A 221 -13.40 2.37 -14.66
CA ASP A 221 -13.25 1.84 -13.30
C ASP A 221 -11.85 1.23 -13.11
N ILE A 222 -11.33 0.50 -14.11
CA ILE A 222 -9.96 -0.01 -14.12
C ILE A 222 -8.93 1.13 -14.08
N GLN A 223 -9.07 2.17 -14.89
CA GLN A 223 -8.10 3.28 -14.91
C GLN A 223 -8.14 4.12 -13.62
N LEU A 224 -9.32 4.33 -13.03
CA LEU A 224 -9.47 5.00 -11.74
C LEU A 224 -8.84 4.17 -10.61
N LYS A 225 -9.03 2.84 -10.64
CA LYS A 225 -8.45 1.92 -9.66
C LYS A 225 -6.92 1.88 -9.75
N VAL A 226 -6.34 1.83 -10.95
CA VAL A 226 -4.88 1.90 -11.17
C VAL A 226 -4.30 3.21 -10.61
N PHE A 227 -4.97 4.35 -10.85
CA PHE A 227 -4.53 5.64 -10.31
C PHE A 227 -4.53 5.68 -8.78
N GLU A 228 -5.58 5.15 -8.15
CA GLU A 228 -5.74 5.14 -6.70
C GLU A 228 -4.77 4.16 -6.02
N GLU A 229 -4.55 2.96 -6.60
CA GLU A 229 -3.60 1.97 -6.08
C GLU A 229 -2.16 2.50 -6.12
N HIS A 230 -1.69 3.05 -7.25
CA HIS A 230 -0.36 3.67 -7.32
C HIS A 230 -0.20 4.90 -6.43
N LYS A 231 -1.29 5.62 -6.15
CA LYS A 231 -1.26 6.78 -5.24
C LYS A 231 -1.11 6.34 -3.77
N GLU A 232 -1.71 5.21 -3.39
CA GLU A 232 -1.52 4.60 -2.08
C GLU A 232 -0.09 4.02 -1.94
N GLU A 233 0.41 3.35 -2.98
CA GLU A 233 1.81 2.86 -3.05
C GLU A 233 2.81 4.01 -2.87
N ASP A 234 2.65 5.12 -3.61
CA ASP A 234 3.50 6.31 -3.48
C ASP A 234 3.42 6.95 -2.09
N MET A 235 2.25 6.93 -1.45
CA MET A 235 2.07 7.45 -0.09
C MET A 235 2.77 6.56 0.96
N ILE A 236 2.75 5.23 0.77
CA ILE A 236 3.50 4.27 1.61
C ILE A 236 5.00 4.50 1.44
N GLU A 237 5.49 4.59 0.21
CA GLU A 237 6.91 4.87 -0.09
C GLU A 237 7.37 6.21 0.51
N PHE A 238 6.56 7.26 0.36
CA PHE A 238 6.81 8.57 0.95
C PHE A 238 6.80 8.54 2.48
N SER A 239 5.92 7.74 3.10
CA SER A 239 5.88 7.60 4.57
C SER A 239 7.11 6.89 5.13
N HIS A 240 7.68 5.90 4.43
CA HIS A 240 8.93 5.26 4.85
C HIS A 240 10.12 6.22 4.76
N ARG A 241 10.16 7.12 3.76
CA ARG A 241 11.19 8.19 3.72
C ARG A 241 11.16 9.08 4.96
N LEU A 242 10.02 9.26 5.63
CA LEU A 242 9.94 10.03 6.88
C LEU A 242 10.63 9.32 8.05
N GLU A 243 10.60 7.99 8.09
CA GLU A 243 11.24 7.18 9.14
C GLU A 243 12.78 7.25 9.07
N ASP A 244 13.32 7.49 7.87
CA ASP A 244 14.77 7.62 7.60
C ASP A 244 15.36 9.03 7.83
N ILE A 245 14.53 10.08 7.98
CA ILE A 245 15.01 11.47 8.11
C ILE A 245 15.68 11.71 9.47
N LYS A 246 16.99 11.99 9.43
CA LYS A 246 17.80 12.36 10.60
C LYS A 246 17.76 13.87 10.85
N SER A 247 17.76 14.25 12.13
CA SER A 247 17.73 15.63 12.64
C SER A 247 18.63 16.62 11.88
N ASP A 248 19.87 16.23 11.62
CA ASP A 248 20.91 17.12 11.06
C ASP A 248 20.63 17.52 9.59
N ILE A 249 19.83 16.73 8.87
CA ILE A 249 19.49 16.96 7.46
C ILE A 249 18.49 18.13 7.34
N VAL A 250 17.54 18.24 8.28
CA VAL A 250 16.43 19.20 8.20
C VAL A 250 16.93 20.64 8.10
N GLN A 251 17.90 21.03 8.92
CA GLN A 251 18.43 22.39 8.91
C GLN A 251 19.21 22.70 7.62
N SER A 252 19.85 21.72 6.99
CA SER A 252 20.53 21.91 5.70
C SER A 252 19.57 22.06 4.51
N MET A 253 18.36 21.48 4.57
CA MET A 253 17.39 21.54 3.47
C MET A 253 16.71 22.91 3.32
N VAL A 254 16.47 23.62 4.43
CA VAL A 254 15.77 24.92 4.41
C VAL A 254 16.69 26.12 4.27
N LYS A 255 17.99 25.97 4.56
CA LYS A 255 18.95 27.07 4.55
C LYS A 255 19.09 27.69 3.16
N ASP A 256 19.18 29.01 3.09
CA ASP A 256 19.33 29.81 1.87
C ASP A 256 18.13 29.65 0.89
N SER A 257 16.98 29.15 1.37
CA SER A 257 15.75 28.94 0.58
C SER A 257 14.62 29.91 0.97
N SER A 258 13.59 30.01 0.12
CA SER A 258 12.36 30.76 0.45
C SER A 258 11.55 30.15 1.61
N ALA A 259 11.86 28.91 2.03
CA ALA A 259 11.23 28.25 3.17
C ALA A 259 11.87 28.61 4.52
N GLU A 260 13.12 29.10 4.54
CA GLU A 260 13.87 29.44 5.76
C GLU A 260 13.11 30.35 6.74
N PRO A 261 12.51 31.50 6.33
CA PRO A 261 11.80 32.37 7.27
C PRO A 261 10.54 31.72 7.86
N TYR A 262 9.89 30.80 7.12
CA TYR A 262 8.73 30.08 7.61
C TYR A 262 9.14 28.99 8.62
N PHE A 263 10.23 28.26 8.36
CA PHE A 263 10.77 27.27 9.28
C PHE A 263 11.23 27.92 10.60
N LEU A 264 11.96 29.04 10.51
CA LEU A 264 12.34 29.83 11.69
C LEU A 264 11.11 30.32 12.46
N SER A 265 10.08 30.80 11.77
CA SER A 265 8.82 31.22 12.38
C SER A 265 8.12 30.07 13.12
N ILE A 266 8.08 28.85 12.55
CA ILE A 266 7.53 27.67 13.23
C ILE A 266 8.27 27.41 14.55
N LEU A 267 9.61 27.39 14.53
CA LEU A 267 10.42 27.21 15.75
C LEU A 267 10.17 28.31 16.79
N GLN A 268 10.02 29.57 16.36
CA GLN A 268 9.67 30.68 17.24
C GLN A 268 8.29 30.49 17.90
N HIS A 269 7.29 30.01 17.15
CA HIS A 269 5.97 29.71 17.72
C HIS A 269 5.99 28.52 18.69
N LEU A 270 6.83 27.49 18.45
CA LEU A 270 7.03 26.40 19.41
C LEU A 270 7.60 26.90 20.76
N MET A 271 8.50 27.90 20.72
CA MET A 271 9.04 28.53 21.92
C MET A 271 8.01 29.34 22.73
N LEU A 272 6.90 29.76 22.12
CA LEU A 272 5.80 30.45 22.78
C LEU A 272 4.79 29.51 23.46
N ILE A 273 4.91 28.19 23.28
CA ILE A 273 4.03 27.21 23.95
C ILE A 273 4.25 27.30 25.47
N ARG A 274 3.17 27.55 26.22
CA ARG A 274 3.18 27.73 27.68
C ARG A 274 4.00 26.64 28.37
N ASN A 275 4.83 27.01 29.34
CA ASN A 275 5.65 26.06 30.11
C ASN A 275 4.82 25.38 31.21
N ASP A 276 3.83 24.60 30.77
CA ASP A 276 2.88 23.87 31.60
C ASP A 276 3.09 22.37 31.38
N TYR A 277 3.38 21.63 32.44
CA TYR A 277 3.71 20.21 32.36
C TYR A 277 2.60 19.34 31.74
N LEU A 278 1.33 19.69 31.97
CA LEU A 278 0.18 18.92 31.50
C LEU A 278 -0.29 19.38 30.12
N VAL A 279 -0.25 20.68 29.85
CA VAL A 279 -0.78 21.26 28.61
C VAL A 279 0.25 21.31 27.48
N ARG A 280 1.55 21.47 27.78
CA ARG A 280 2.61 21.53 26.76
C ARG A 280 2.68 20.28 25.87
N PRO A 281 2.63 19.03 26.38
CA PRO A 281 2.61 17.85 25.52
C PRO A 281 1.41 17.82 24.57
N GLN A 282 0.28 18.39 24.99
CA GLN A 282 -0.95 18.42 24.19
C GLN A 282 -0.85 19.42 23.03
N TYR A 283 -0.20 20.58 23.24
CA TYR A 283 0.15 21.48 22.14
C TYR A 283 1.05 20.79 21.12
N PHE A 284 2.12 20.12 21.57
CA PHE A 284 3.02 19.41 20.66
C PHE A 284 2.31 18.27 19.91
N LYS A 285 1.40 17.53 20.55
CA LYS A 285 0.61 16.48 19.90
C LYS A 285 -0.34 17.03 18.82
N ILE A 286 -1.01 18.15 19.08
CA ILE A 286 -1.87 18.79 18.08
C ILE A 286 -1.04 19.33 16.91
N ILE A 287 0.13 19.90 17.18
CA ILE A 287 1.03 20.44 16.14
C ILE A 287 1.64 19.32 15.30
N GLU A 288 2.06 18.21 15.91
CA GLU A 288 2.57 17.02 15.22
C GLU A 288 1.49 16.42 14.31
N GLU A 289 0.27 16.22 14.81
CA GLU A 289 -0.87 15.77 13.97
C GLU A 289 -1.18 16.75 12.83
N CYS A 290 -1.13 18.07 13.07
CA CYS A 290 -1.30 19.07 12.01
C CYS A 290 -0.21 18.96 10.93
N VAL A 291 1.05 18.89 11.34
CA VAL A 291 2.19 18.78 10.42
C VAL A 291 2.12 17.46 9.64
N SER A 292 1.77 16.36 10.33
CA SER A 292 1.54 15.05 9.72
C SER A 292 0.42 15.11 8.68
N GLN A 293 -0.78 15.63 8.99
CA GLN A 293 -1.87 15.76 8.02
C GLN A 293 -1.61 16.79 6.89
N ILE A 294 -0.64 17.70 7.04
CA ILE A 294 -0.20 18.63 5.98
C ILE A 294 0.82 17.97 5.05
N VAL A 295 1.81 17.26 5.59
CA VAL A 295 2.93 16.66 4.84
C VAL A 295 2.55 15.29 4.28
N LEU A 296 1.98 14.42 5.12
CA LEU A 296 1.35 13.14 4.76
C LEU A 296 -0.15 13.38 4.49
N HIS A 297 -0.46 14.30 3.59
CA HIS A 297 -1.84 14.70 3.30
C HIS A 297 -2.66 13.50 2.81
N ARG A 298 -3.82 13.24 3.44
CA ARG A 298 -4.67 12.02 3.27
C ARG A 298 -5.09 11.68 1.84
N SER A 299 -4.84 12.55 0.86
CA SER A 299 -5.07 12.27 -0.56
C SER A 299 -3.82 11.81 -1.33
N GLY A 300 -2.66 11.64 -0.70
CA GLY A 300 -1.41 11.28 -1.39
C GLY A 300 -0.91 12.34 -2.36
N THR A 301 -1.28 13.62 -2.14
CA THR A 301 -0.99 14.75 -3.03
C THR A 301 -0.87 16.05 -2.25
N ASP A 302 -0.16 17.04 -2.80
CA ASP A 302 0.01 18.38 -2.20
C ASP A 302 -1.32 18.97 -1.65
N PRO A 303 -1.28 19.62 -0.48
CA PRO A 303 -2.38 20.47 -0.01
C PRO A 303 -2.75 21.56 -1.03
N ASP A 304 -4.01 21.97 -1.05
CA ASP A 304 -4.45 23.08 -1.89
C ASP A 304 -4.05 24.44 -1.27
N PHE A 305 -2.84 24.90 -1.59
CA PHE A 305 -2.31 26.18 -1.14
C PHE A 305 -3.07 27.41 -1.67
N SER A 306 -3.98 27.25 -2.63
CA SER A 306 -4.86 28.34 -3.11
C SER A 306 -6.07 28.55 -2.20
N TYR A 307 -6.41 27.58 -1.34
CA TYR A 307 -7.59 27.58 -0.50
C TYR A 307 -7.45 28.47 0.75
N ARG A 308 -7.88 29.73 0.64
CA ARG A 308 -7.71 30.76 1.70
C ARG A 308 -8.70 30.71 2.89
N LYS A 309 -9.38 29.59 3.17
CA LYS A 309 -10.49 29.58 4.15
C LYS A 309 -10.26 28.72 5.40
N ARG A 310 -10.12 27.39 5.26
CA ARG A 310 -9.91 26.45 6.37
C ARG A 310 -9.15 25.23 5.87
N LEU A 311 -8.09 24.84 6.56
CA LEU A 311 -7.56 23.49 6.44
C LEU A 311 -8.45 22.59 7.30
N ASP A 312 -9.02 21.53 6.71
CA ASP A 312 -9.90 20.60 7.41
C ASP A 312 -9.05 19.48 8.02
N VAL A 313 -8.58 19.72 9.26
CA VAL A 313 -7.73 18.78 10.01
C VAL A 313 -8.63 17.96 10.93
N ASP A 314 -8.60 16.64 10.74
CA ASP A 314 -9.46 15.72 11.50
C ASP A 314 -8.77 15.33 12.81
N PHE A 315 -9.26 15.90 13.92
CA PHE A 315 -8.81 15.61 15.27
C PHE A 315 -9.72 14.62 16.02
N SER A 316 -10.64 13.93 15.35
CA SER A 316 -11.66 13.10 16.01
C SER A 316 -11.02 12.04 16.94
N HIS A 317 -9.94 11.41 16.47
CA HIS A 317 -9.14 10.44 17.22
C HIS A 317 -8.34 11.04 18.40
N LEU A 318 -8.05 12.35 18.36
CA LEU A 318 -7.45 13.05 19.50
C LEU A 318 -8.49 13.46 20.54
N LEU A 319 -9.67 13.92 20.09
CA LEU A 319 -10.74 14.42 20.98
C LEU A 319 -11.31 13.33 21.88
N GLU A 320 -11.42 12.08 21.41
CA GLU A 320 -11.77 10.93 22.26
C GLU A 320 -10.77 10.73 23.41
N ALA A 321 -9.47 10.98 23.18
CA ALA A 321 -8.46 10.91 24.23
C ALA A 321 -8.51 12.12 25.19
N PHE A 322 -8.86 13.32 24.72
CA PHE A 322 -9.00 14.51 25.56
C PHE A 322 -10.21 14.45 26.50
N TYR A 323 -11.34 13.92 26.05
CA TYR A 323 -12.57 13.83 26.87
C TYR A 323 -12.38 13.02 28.15
N VAL A 324 -11.50 12.02 28.14
CA VAL A 324 -11.17 11.19 29.32
C VAL A 324 -10.37 11.96 30.37
N TYR A 325 -9.53 12.93 29.96
CA TYR A 325 -8.66 13.69 30.86
C TYR A 325 -9.36 14.89 31.53
N VAL A 326 -10.32 15.55 30.84
CA VAL A 326 -10.92 16.81 31.32
C VAL A 326 -12.02 16.58 32.38
N LEU A 327 -12.62 15.39 32.46
CA LEU A 327 -13.73 15.09 33.38
C LEU A 327 -13.30 14.52 34.76
N LEU A 328 -12.00 14.41 35.02
CA LEU A 328 -11.44 13.86 36.27
C LEU A 328 -10.89 14.84 37.35
N PRO A 329 -10.88 16.18 37.23
CA PRO A 329 -10.38 17.05 38.32
C PRO A 329 -11.22 17.06 39.60
N ASP A 330 -12.54 16.92 39.51
CA ASP A 330 -13.48 17.42 40.53
C ASP A 330 -13.75 16.47 41.73
N GLN A 331 -12.94 15.43 41.94
CA GLN A 331 -13.12 14.48 43.06
C GLN A 331 -11.89 14.26 43.95
N PHE A 332 -10.75 14.92 43.71
CA PHE A 332 -9.60 14.85 44.62
C PHE A 332 -9.32 16.21 45.25
N GLY A 333 -9.85 16.37 46.48
CA GLY A 333 -9.69 17.59 47.27
C GLY A 333 -8.23 17.96 47.54
N ALA A 334 -7.96 19.26 47.57
CA ALA A 334 -6.63 19.80 47.82
C ALA A 334 -6.09 19.39 49.20
N VAL A 335 -4.85 18.89 49.22
CA VAL A 335 -4.04 18.82 50.43
C VAL A 335 -3.19 20.10 50.49
N PRO A 336 -3.24 20.90 51.56
CA PRO A 336 -2.58 22.20 51.59
C PRO A 336 -1.07 22.07 51.81
N VAL A 337 -0.27 22.56 50.86
CA VAL A 337 1.14 22.83 51.10
C VAL A 337 1.25 24.18 51.81
N SER A 338 1.60 24.14 53.10
CA SER A 338 1.90 25.35 53.88
C SER A 338 3.16 26.02 53.35
N LEU A 339 3.02 27.24 52.81
CA LEU A 339 4.13 28.13 52.48
C LEU A 339 3.98 29.44 53.25
N SER A 340 5.06 29.86 53.90
CA SER A 340 5.07 30.93 54.90
C SER A 340 4.86 32.32 54.31
N SER A 341 4.29 33.21 55.12
CA SER A 341 3.97 34.61 54.78
C SER A 341 5.20 35.47 54.49
N ALA A 342 5.13 36.27 53.42
CA ALA A 342 5.86 37.54 53.27
C ALA A 342 5.04 38.53 52.41
N HIS A 343 5.14 39.82 52.76
CA HIS A 343 4.23 40.95 52.45
C HIS A 343 4.09 41.45 50.99
N VAL A 344 3.19 42.45 50.86
CA VAL A 344 2.96 43.44 49.78
C VAL A 344 2.00 42.96 48.68
N GLY A 345 0.93 43.67 48.31
CA GLY A 345 0.38 44.93 48.83
C GLY A 345 -0.73 45.48 47.93
N GLN A 346 -1.77 46.04 48.55
CA GLN A 346 -2.89 46.91 48.07
C GLN A 346 -3.18 47.17 46.56
N ALA A 347 -4.48 47.46 46.35
CA ALA A 347 -5.17 48.01 45.18
C ALA A 347 -5.78 46.96 44.22
N LEU A 348 -7.01 47.12 43.72
CA LEU A 348 -8.04 48.15 44.00
C LEU A 348 -9.46 47.52 43.96
N SER A 349 -10.53 48.30 43.80
CA SER A 349 -11.93 47.81 43.68
C SER A 349 -12.77 48.74 42.79
N SER A 350 -14.05 48.38 42.58
CA SER A 350 -15.11 49.07 41.83
C SER A 350 -15.19 48.69 40.33
N SER A 351 -16.38 48.49 39.71
CA SER A 351 -17.76 48.70 40.17
C SER A 351 -18.83 47.90 39.37
N ALA A 352 -19.92 47.49 40.05
CA ALA A 352 -21.35 47.52 39.59
C ALA A 352 -21.80 46.80 38.28
N PHE A 353 -23.02 46.25 38.10
CA PHE A 353 -24.18 45.87 38.93
C PHE A 353 -24.93 44.70 38.17
N PRO A 354 -26.22 44.32 38.34
CA PRO A 354 -26.58 43.03 38.91
C PRO A 354 -27.27 42.03 37.93
N SER A 355 -27.49 40.82 38.44
CA SER A 355 -28.11 39.67 37.78
C SER A 355 -29.60 39.82 37.44
N GLY A 356 -30.02 39.30 36.28
CA GLY A 356 -31.41 39.00 35.92
C GLY A 356 -31.70 37.48 35.88
N PRO A 357 -32.96 37.03 36.04
CA PRO A 357 -33.32 35.61 36.15
C PRO A 357 -33.49 34.92 34.77
N PRO A 358 -33.38 33.58 34.70
CA PRO A 358 -33.54 32.82 33.46
C PRO A 358 -35.02 32.53 33.11
N PRO A 359 -35.37 32.37 31.82
CA PRO A 359 -36.70 31.93 31.37
C PRO A 359 -36.90 30.40 31.49
N PRO A 360 -38.16 29.90 31.51
CA PRO A 360 -38.49 28.54 31.94
C PRO A 360 -38.51 27.48 30.82
N ALA A 361 -38.46 26.21 31.24
CA ALA A 361 -38.63 25.04 30.37
C ALA A 361 -40.12 24.71 30.08
N PRO A 362 -40.45 24.15 28.90
CA PRO A 362 -41.77 23.57 28.62
C PRO A 362 -41.86 22.11 29.08
N ALA A 363 -43.07 21.66 29.44
CA ALA A 363 -43.31 20.35 30.03
C ALA A 363 -44.31 19.47 29.25
N SER A 364 -44.12 18.15 29.37
CA SER A 364 -45.13 17.07 29.39
C SER A 364 -45.93 16.70 28.14
N ALA A 365 -45.58 15.53 27.58
CA ALA A 365 -46.43 14.61 26.79
C ALA A 365 -45.65 13.29 26.50
N VAL A 366 -46.17 12.04 26.61
CA VAL A 366 -47.35 11.45 27.28
C VAL A 366 -46.93 10.05 27.80
N SER A 367 -47.49 9.55 28.90
CA SER A 367 -47.19 8.21 29.46
C SER A 367 -47.99 7.06 28.81
N ALA A 368 -47.31 5.95 28.48
CA ALA A 368 -47.93 4.68 28.03
C ALA A 368 -47.68 3.54 29.06
N PRO A 369 -48.57 2.53 29.17
CA PRO A 369 -48.53 1.51 30.23
C PRO A 369 -47.56 0.34 29.96
N PRO A 370 -47.13 -0.41 31.00
CA PRO A 370 -46.23 -1.55 30.85
C PRO A 370 -46.92 -2.83 30.32
N PRO A 371 -46.17 -3.76 29.67
CA PRO A 371 -46.69 -5.02 29.14
C PRO A 371 -46.91 -6.11 30.22
N PRO A 372 -47.75 -7.13 29.95
CA PRO A 372 -48.09 -8.19 30.91
C PRO A 372 -47.03 -9.30 31.03
N PRO A 373 -47.03 -10.08 32.13
CA PRO A 373 -46.10 -11.19 32.35
C PRO A 373 -46.43 -12.46 31.53
N PRO A 374 -45.45 -13.36 31.28
CA PRO A 374 -45.65 -14.60 30.51
C PRO A 374 -46.32 -15.73 31.33
N PRO A 375 -46.98 -16.69 30.66
CA PRO A 375 -47.69 -17.80 31.31
C PRO A 375 -46.77 -18.97 31.74
N PRO A 376 -47.19 -19.81 32.70
CA PRO A 376 -46.42 -20.96 33.19
C PRO A 376 -46.45 -22.17 32.24
N PRO A 377 -45.45 -23.07 32.30
CA PRO A 377 -45.36 -24.25 31.43
C PRO A 377 -46.27 -25.41 31.88
N LEU A 378 -46.85 -26.12 30.90
CA LEU A 378 -47.57 -27.38 31.09
C LEU A 378 -46.63 -28.60 30.99
N PRO A 379 -46.89 -29.71 31.72
CA PRO A 379 -45.96 -30.83 31.83
C PRO A 379 -46.20 -31.97 30.84
N GLY A 380 -45.12 -32.63 30.43
CA GLY A 380 -45.11 -34.06 30.05
C GLY A 380 -44.88 -34.40 28.58
N CYS A 381 -43.73 -35.02 28.29
CA CYS A 381 -43.61 -36.27 27.50
C CYS A 381 -42.18 -36.83 27.60
N PRO A 382 -41.95 -38.16 27.48
CA PRO A 382 -40.73 -38.82 27.92
C PRO A 382 -39.62 -38.92 26.85
N ALA A 383 -38.39 -39.20 27.30
CA ALA A 383 -37.22 -39.40 26.45
C ALA A 383 -37.16 -40.81 25.82
N PRO A 384 -36.60 -40.96 24.59
CA PRO A 384 -36.40 -42.27 23.94
C PRO A 384 -35.14 -43.02 24.45
N PRO A 385 -35.09 -44.36 24.29
CA PRO A 385 -34.08 -45.24 24.91
C PRO A 385 -32.76 -45.38 24.10
N PRO A 386 -31.68 -45.91 24.72
CA PRO A 386 -30.37 -46.05 24.08
C PRO A 386 -30.22 -47.34 23.22
N PRO A 387 -29.44 -47.32 22.11
CA PRO A 387 -29.08 -48.52 21.36
C PRO A 387 -27.99 -49.40 22.01
N PRO A 388 -27.85 -50.69 21.60
CA PRO A 388 -27.00 -51.68 22.29
C PRO A 388 -25.57 -51.78 21.74
N GLY A 389 -24.67 -52.42 22.50
CA GLY A 389 -23.23 -52.50 22.20
C GLY A 389 -22.77 -53.64 21.28
N LEU A 390 -21.47 -53.64 20.98
CA LEU A 390 -20.74 -54.65 20.20
C LEU A 390 -19.45 -55.11 20.95
N PRO A 391 -18.94 -56.33 20.69
CA PRO A 391 -17.96 -57.03 21.56
C PRO A 391 -16.47 -56.77 21.23
N PRO A 392 -15.53 -57.15 22.14
CA PRO A 392 -14.07 -56.93 21.99
C PRO A 392 -13.38 -58.05 21.18
N PRO A 393 -12.06 -57.95 20.89
CA PRO A 393 -11.13 -58.79 21.68
C PRO A 393 -9.64 -58.31 21.83
N PHE A 394 -8.95 -59.02 22.73
CA PHE A 394 -7.49 -59.21 22.91
C PHE A 394 -6.61 -58.14 23.59
N GLY A 395 -6.02 -58.53 24.74
CA GLY A 395 -4.72 -58.04 25.21
C GLY A 395 -4.65 -57.64 26.69
N ALA A 396 -4.51 -58.60 27.61
CA ALA A 396 -4.22 -58.33 29.02
C ALA A 396 -3.01 -59.13 29.53
N PRO A 397 -2.06 -58.46 30.18
CA PRO A 397 -1.34 -59.01 31.34
C PRO A 397 -1.20 -57.97 32.47
N PRO A 398 -0.59 -58.32 33.62
CA PRO A 398 -1.11 -59.09 34.74
C PRO A 398 -1.51 -58.19 35.95
N PRO A 399 -2.16 -58.71 37.02
CA PRO A 399 -2.65 -57.89 38.13
C PRO A 399 -1.55 -57.44 39.12
N PRO A 400 -1.69 -56.28 39.79
CA PRO A 400 -0.85 -55.91 40.94
C PRO A 400 -1.12 -56.79 42.17
N PRO A 401 -0.14 -56.99 43.07
CA PRO A 401 -0.32 -57.83 44.26
C PRO A 401 -1.31 -57.26 45.28
N LEU A 402 -2.10 -58.15 45.90
CA LEU A 402 -2.98 -57.81 47.01
C LEU A 402 -2.17 -57.75 48.31
N GLY A 403 -1.72 -56.55 48.69
CA GLY A 403 -1.06 -56.27 49.97
C GLY A 403 -2.09 -55.86 51.05
N PHE A 404 -2.12 -56.59 52.16
CA PHE A 404 -3.12 -56.43 53.22
C PHE A 404 -2.59 -55.57 54.38
N GLY A 405 -3.35 -54.53 54.76
CA GLY A 405 -3.31 -53.93 56.11
C GLY A 405 -2.44 -52.68 56.33
N GLY A 406 -3.02 -51.66 56.98
CA GLY A 406 -2.27 -50.67 57.76
C GLY A 406 -2.44 -49.19 57.41
N ALA A 407 -3.54 -48.59 57.89
CA ALA A 407 -3.69 -47.20 58.38
C ALA A 407 -3.20 -45.96 57.58
N LEU A 408 -3.91 -44.84 57.78
CA LEU A 408 -3.60 -43.45 57.38
C LEU A 408 -3.60 -43.17 55.87
N GLY A 409 -4.78 -42.81 55.37
CA GLY A 409 -4.90 -42.15 54.07
C GLY A 409 -4.27 -40.75 54.10
N SER A 410 -3.37 -40.50 53.17
CA SER A 410 -3.06 -39.16 52.67
C SER A 410 -3.11 -39.19 51.16
N THR A 411 -3.86 -38.27 50.57
CA THR A 411 -3.90 -38.08 49.11
C THR A 411 -2.53 -37.61 48.63
N PRO A 412 -2.01 -38.07 47.48
CA PRO A 412 -0.75 -37.59 46.96
C PRO A 412 -0.92 -36.14 46.49
N HIS A 413 -0.54 -35.20 47.35
CA HIS A 413 -0.23 -33.84 46.93
C HIS A 413 0.81 -33.94 45.82
N HIS A 414 0.43 -33.61 44.60
CA HIS A 414 1.38 -33.44 43.51
C HIS A 414 2.26 -32.25 43.88
N ALA A 415 3.48 -32.53 44.37
CA ALA A 415 4.43 -31.51 44.74
C ALA A 415 4.70 -30.64 43.50
N LEU A 416 4.43 -29.34 43.61
CA LEU A 416 4.67 -28.41 42.52
C LEU A 416 6.19 -28.28 42.30
N PRO A 417 6.66 -28.30 41.05
CA PRO A 417 8.09 -28.28 40.77
C PRO A 417 8.73 -26.94 41.17
N TYR A 418 10.03 -26.97 41.47
CA TYR A 418 10.88 -25.80 41.77
C TYR A 418 10.40 -24.88 42.93
N GLY A 419 9.57 -25.39 43.85
CA GLY A 419 9.15 -24.66 45.05
C GLY A 419 7.95 -23.71 44.87
N LEU A 420 7.24 -23.81 43.74
CA LEU A 420 6.02 -23.05 43.45
C LEU A 420 4.93 -23.25 44.53
N ARG A 421 4.21 -22.16 44.86
CA ARG A 421 3.12 -22.14 45.86
C ARG A 421 1.74 -22.13 45.19
N PRO A 422 0.69 -22.75 45.79
CA PRO A 422 -0.67 -22.65 45.27
C PRO A 422 -1.14 -21.20 45.10
N LYS A 423 -1.72 -20.86 43.94
CA LYS A 423 -2.19 -19.51 43.61
C LYS A 423 -3.44 -19.12 44.41
N LYS A 424 -3.49 -17.86 44.85
CA LYS A 424 -4.59 -17.26 45.59
C LYS A 424 -5.93 -17.36 44.85
N GLU A 425 -6.98 -17.72 45.59
CA GLU A 425 -8.36 -17.70 45.08
C GLU A 425 -8.99 -16.33 45.30
N PHE A 426 -9.57 -15.77 44.23
CA PHE A 426 -10.30 -14.51 44.26
C PHE A 426 -11.81 -14.77 44.22
N LYS A 427 -12.59 -13.79 44.71
CA LYS A 427 -14.07 -13.79 44.65
C LYS A 427 -14.54 -12.38 44.28
N PRO A 428 -14.54 -12.00 42.99
CA PRO A 428 -14.99 -10.69 42.55
C PRO A 428 -16.51 -10.55 42.74
N GLU A 429 -16.96 -9.38 43.20
CA GLU A 429 -18.37 -9.08 43.46
C GLU A 429 -19.19 -8.82 42.17
N THR A 430 -18.50 -8.63 41.04
CA THR A 430 -19.10 -8.33 39.73
C THR A 430 -18.59 -9.31 38.66
N SER A 431 -19.47 -9.69 37.72
CA SER A 431 -19.11 -10.61 36.63
C SER A 431 -18.26 -9.92 35.56
N MET A 432 -17.02 -10.37 35.41
CA MET A 432 -16.01 -9.78 34.51
C MET A 432 -16.05 -10.41 33.11
N LYS A 433 -15.62 -9.65 32.09
CA LYS A 433 -15.23 -10.21 30.78
C LYS A 433 -14.00 -11.11 31.00
N ARG A 434 -14.06 -12.35 30.53
CA ARG A 434 -12.97 -13.35 30.69
C ARG A 434 -11.86 -13.09 29.68
N LEU A 435 -10.61 -13.34 30.08
CA LEU A 435 -9.42 -13.13 29.25
C LEU A 435 -8.99 -14.45 28.59
N ASN A 436 -8.89 -14.47 27.26
CA ASN A 436 -8.54 -15.69 26.51
C ASN A 436 -7.02 -15.90 26.37
N TRP A 437 -6.37 -16.33 27.46
CA TRP A 437 -4.94 -16.66 27.48
C TRP A 437 -4.62 -18.16 27.33
N SER A 438 -3.43 -18.47 26.83
CA SER A 438 -2.90 -19.83 26.83
C SER A 438 -2.13 -20.08 28.13
N LYS A 439 -2.68 -20.93 29.00
CA LYS A 439 -2.09 -21.30 30.31
C LYS A 439 -0.87 -22.20 30.12
N ILE A 440 0.23 -21.92 30.82
CA ILE A 440 1.40 -22.81 30.91
C ILE A 440 1.25 -23.71 32.13
N HIS A 441 1.46 -25.02 31.97
CA HIS A 441 1.39 -25.95 33.10
C HIS A 441 2.70 -25.96 33.90
N PRO A 442 2.67 -26.08 35.25
CA PRO A 442 3.88 -26.10 36.06
C PRO A 442 4.89 -27.20 35.67
N GLN A 443 4.41 -28.34 35.16
CA GLN A 443 5.25 -29.44 34.68
C GLN A 443 6.03 -29.12 33.39
N GLU A 444 5.62 -28.08 32.65
CA GLU A 444 6.26 -27.65 31.39
C GLU A 444 7.32 -26.56 31.62
N MET A 445 7.46 -26.09 32.87
CA MET A 445 8.40 -25.03 33.24
C MET A 445 9.80 -25.58 33.51
N SER A 446 10.82 -24.81 33.15
CA SER A 446 12.22 -25.07 33.54
C SER A 446 12.64 -24.19 34.73
N GLU A 447 13.69 -24.59 35.46
CA GLU A 447 14.21 -23.85 36.62
C GLU A 447 14.69 -22.41 36.30
N GLY A 448 15.06 -22.17 35.04
CA GLY A 448 15.41 -20.85 34.50
C GLY A 448 14.21 -20.01 34.02
N CYS A 449 12.99 -20.54 34.06
CA CYS A 449 11.80 -19.86 33.57
C CYS A 449 11.41 -18.68 34.47
N PHE A 450 11.03 -17.56 33.86
CA PHE A 450 10.57 -16.36 34.57
C PHE A 450 9.42 -16.65 35.55
N TRP A 451 8.43 -17.44 35.11
CA TRP A 451 7.23 -17.76 35.89
C TRP A 451 7.49 -18.54 37.19
N VAL A 452 8.65 -19.18 37.34
CA VAL A 452 9.06 -19.86 38.58
C VAL A 452 9.48 -18.86 39.67
N ARG A 453 9.87 -17.64 39.27
CA ARG A 453 10.41 -16.59 40.16
C ARG A 453 9.48 -15.39 40.31
N ALA A 454 8.39 -15.34 39.54
CA ALA A 454 7.39 -14.29 39.56
C ALA A 454 6.56 -14.32 40.86
N ASP A 455 6.39 -13.17 41.50
CA ASP A 455 5.54 -13.00 42.69
C ASP A 455 4.52 -11.89 42.41
N GLU A 456 3.33 -12.27 41.96
CA GLU A 456 2.27 -11.30 41.63
C GLU A 456 1.44 -10.88 42.84
N ASP A 457 1.46 -11.65 43.93
CA ASP A 457 0.63 -11.40 45.12
C ASP A 457 1.02 -10.10 45.84
N GLN A 458 2.28 -9.64 45.68
CA GLN A 458 2.76 -8.35 46.20
C GLN A 458 1.98 -7.13 45.67
N TYR A 459 1.30 -7.25 44.53
CA TYR A 459 0.53 -6.16 43.91
C TYR A 459 -0.98 -6.23 44.20
N ALA A 460 -1.46 -7.24 44.93
CA ALA A 460 -2.88 -7.50 45.17
C ALA A 460 -3.54 -6.56 46.21
N LYS A 461 -3.43 -5.25 46.02
CA LYS A 461 -4.05 -4.20 46.86
C LYS A 461 -5.57 -4.13 46.61
N PRO A 462 -6.43 -4.09 47.65
CA PRO A 462 -7.89 -4.10 47.48
C PRO A 462 -8.42 -3.00 46.55
N ASP A 463 -7.99 -1.76 46.75
CA ASP A 463 -8.46 -0.58 46.00
C ASP A 463 -8.20 -0.69 44.49
N LEU A 464 -7.10 -1.35 44.10
CA LEU A 464 -6.74 -1.60 42.71
C LEU A 464 -7.73 -2.56 42.05
N LEU A 465 -8.09 -3.64 42.75
CA LEU A 465 -9.00 -4.68 42.26
C LEU A 465 -10.45 -4.18 42.16
N SER A 466 -10.90 -3.37 43.13
CA SER A 466 -12.24 -2.75 43.11
C SER A 466 -12.39 -1.74 41.97
N ARG A 467 -11.39 -0.88 41.77
CA ARG A 467 -11.40 0.13 40.70
C ARG A 467 -11.27 -0.49 39.30
N PHE A 468 -10.56 -1.61 39.19
CA PHE A 468 -10.52 -2.42 37.97
C PHE A 468 -11.89 -3.04 37.66
N ALA A 469 -12.58 -3.63 38.64
CA ALA A 469 -13.89 -4.25 38.44
C ALA A 469 -14.94 -3.28 37.89
N LEU A 470 -14.94 -2.02 38.34
CA LEU A 470 -15.83 -0.96 37.85
C LEU A 470 -15.57 -0.54 36.39
N THR A 471 -14.34 -0.72 35.89
CA THR A 471 -13.90 -0.24 34.57
C THR A 471 -14.22 -1.23 33.44
N PHE A 472 -14.41 -2.52 33.76
CA PHE A 472 -14.54 -3.61 32.78
C PHE A 472 -15.92 -4.30 32.78
N GLY A 473 -16.96 -3.62 33.30
CA GLY A 473 -18.35 -4.07 33.22
C GLY A 473 -18.84 -4.21 31.76
N SER A 474 -19.48 -5.32 31.44
CA SER A 474 -19.72 -5.72 30.05
C SER A 474 -20.90 -5.00 29.38
N GLN A 475 -20.62 -4.25 28.30
CA GLN A 475 -21.58 -3.93 27.25
C GLN A 475 -21.19 -4.66 25.95
N LYS A 476 -22.19 -5.10 25.17
CA LYS A 476 -21.99 -5.89 23.95
C LYS A 476 -22.14 -5.04 22.69
N THR A 477 -21.17 -5.15 21.78
CA THR A 477 -21.30 -4.79 20.37
C THR A 477 -20.61 -5.86 19.52
N ASP A 478 -21.17 -6.16 18.35
CA ASP A 478 -20.83 -7.31 17.51
C ASP A 478 -20.51 -6.82 16.08
N SER A 479 -19.37 -7.24 15.50
CA SER A 479 -19.01 -6.97 14.09
C SER A 479 -17.86 -7.87 13.61
N THR A 480 -17.59 -7.87 12.29
CA THR A 480 -17.34 -9.13 11.57
C THR A 480 -16.17 -9.09 10.58
N ARG A 481 -15.62 -10.28 10.28
CA ARG A 481 -15.14 -10.74 8.94
C ARG A 481 -13.75 -10.31 8.44
N GLU A 482 -12.89 -11.30 8.17
CA GLU A 482 -11.66 -11.16 7.39
C GLU A 482 -11.80 -11.63 5.93
N ARG A 483 -10.89 -11.16 5.06
CA ARG A 483 -10.81 -11.48 3.62
C ARG A 483 -9.60 -12.37 3.32
N ARG A 484 -9.63 -13.10 2.20
CA ARG A 484 -8.47 -13.84 1.65
C ARG A 484 -7.78 -13.01 0.57
N ILE A 485 -6.46 -13.13 0.47
CA ILE A 485 -5.63 -12.56 -0.61
C ILE A 485 -5.43 -13.62 -1.71
N LEU A 486 -5.38 -13.17 -2.97
CA LEU A 486 -5.10 -14.00 -4.15
C LEU A 486 -3.86 -13.43 -4.87
N HIS A 487 -2.85 -14.25 -5.11
CA HIS A 487 -1.71 -13.90 -5.96
C HIS A 487 -1.98 -14.22 -7.44
N ARG A 488 -1.41 -13.42 -8.34
CA ARG A 488 -1.38 -13.67 -9.80
C ARG A 488 -0.16 -12.97 -10.41
N TYR A 489 0.58 -13.66 -11.27
CA TYR A 489 1.50 -13.04 -12.23
C TYR A 489 1.40 -13.69 -13.61
N LYS A 490 1.81 -12.95 -14.65
CA LYS A 490 1.70 -13.32 -16.08
C LYS A 490 3.07 -13.63 -16.69
N SER A 491 3.08 -14.32 -17.83
CA SER A 491 4.28 -14.60 -18.63
C SER A 491 4.65 -13.47 -19.61
N ALA A 492 5.96 -13.25 -19.78
CA ALA A 492 6.54 -12.40 -20.82
C ALA A 492 7.99 -12.86 -21.15
N VAL A 493 8.14 -14.11 -21.61
CA VAL A 493 9.47 -14.79 -21.67
C VAL A 493 10.19 -14.64 -23.03
N CYS A 494 9.50 -14.33 -24.12
CA CYS A 494 10.09 -14.41 -25.47
C CYS A 494 10.84 -13.15 -25.99
N LEU A 495 10.95 -12.06 -25.22
CA LEU A 495 11.62 -10.83 -25.70
C LEU A 495 13.01 -10.59 -25.07
N CYS A 496 13.22 -10.98 -23.81
CA CYS A 496 14.46 -10.66 -23.08
C CYS A 496 15.70 -11.44 -23.56
N VAL A 497 15.52 -12.64 -24.13
CA VAL A 497 16.64 -13.53 -24.50
C VAL A 497 17.47 -12.96 -25.67
N ALA A 498 16.84 -12.20 -26.58
CA ALA A 498 17.51 -11.65 -27.77
C ALA A 498 18.45 -10.48 -27.48
N ILE A 499 18.16 -9.67 -26.46
CA ILE A 499 19.00 -8.52 -26.07
C ILE A 499 20.20 -9.01 -25.24
N PHE A 500 19.99 -10.03 -24.41
CA PHE A 500 20.97 -10.51 -23.43
C PHE A 500 22.18 -11.25 -24.04
N LEU A 501 22.02 -11.92 -25.19
CA LEU A 501 23.12 -12.67 -25.82
C LEU A 501 24.24 -11.77 -26.35
N GLY A 502 23.94 -10.52 -26.73
CA GLY A 502 24.94 -9.55 -27.20
C GLY A 502 25.99 -9.16 -26.17
N SER A 503 25.71 -9.35 -24.87
CA SER A 503 26.66 -9.12 -23.77
C SER A 503 27.72 -10.23 -23.63
N PHE A 504 27.47 -11.43 -24.18
CA PHE A 504 28.37 -12.59 -24.03
C PHE A 504 29.29 -12.74 -25.23
N ARG A 505 30.56 -12.34 -25.08
CA ARG A 505 31.63 -12.63 -26.04
C ARG A 505 32.15 -14.08 -25.93
N MET A 506 31.27 -15.03 -25.62
CA MET A 506 31.60 -16.42 -25.31
C MET A 506 30.69 -17.37 -26.12
N PRO A 507 31.23 -18.42 -26.76
CA PRO A 507 30.42 -19.42 -27.45
C PRO A 507 29.40 -20.09 -26.52
N TYR A 508 28.19 -20.40 -27.00
CA TYR A 508 27.14 -20.98 -26.17
C TYR A 508 27.51 -22.35 -25.56
N GLU A 509 28.28 -23.16 -26.28
CA GLU A 509 28.84 -24.43 -25.76
C GLU A 509 29.86 -24.20 -24.63
N GLU A 510 30.53 -23.06 -24.62
CA GLU A 510 31.45 -22.67 -23.57
C GLU A 510 30.68 -22.16 -22.33
N ILE A 511 29.63 -21.34 -22.50
CA ILE A 511 28.70 -20.99 -21.39
C ILE A 511 28.14 -22.26 -20.74
N ARG A 512 27.72 -23.24 -21.56
CA ARG A 512 27.27 -24.56 -21.10
C ARG A 512 28.36 -25.31 -20.34
N ARG A 513 29.60 -25.31 -20.83
CA ARG A 513 30.75 -25.93 -20.16
C ARG A 513 31.01 -25.30 -18.80
N THR A 514 31.11 -23.97 -18.73
CA THR A 514 31.34 -23.21 -17.49
C THR A 514 30.26 -23.47 -16.44
N VAL A 515 28.97 -23.53 -16.83
CA VAL A 515 27.84 -23.88 -15.94
C VAL A 515 27.87 -25.35 -15.46
N LEU A 516 28.47 -26.27 -16.24
CA LEU A 516 28.63 -27.67 -15.85
C LEU A 516 29.85 -27.89 -14.95
N GLU A 517 30.94 -27.17 -15.20
CA GLU A 517 32.23 -27.27 -14.49
C GLU A 517 32.26 -26.43 -13.20
N LEU A 518 31.35 -25.45 -13.06
CA LEU A 518 31.26 -24.54 -11.91
C LEU A 518 32.56 -23.72 -11.74
N ASP A 519 33.00 -23.12 -12.84
CA ASP A 519 34.16 -22.24 -12.89
C ASP A 519 33.80 -20.86 -12.30
N GLU A 520 34.11 -20.68 -11.00
CA GLU A 520 33.83 -19.46 -10.23
C GLU A 520 34.63 -18.24 -10.75
N GLU A 521 35.66 -18.38 -11.60
CA GLU A 521 36.39 -17.26 -12.19
C GLU A 521 35.65 -16.63 -13.39
N GLN A 522 34.81 -17.42 -14.07
CA GLN A 522 34.05 -16.97 -15.25
C GLN A 522 32.56 -16.73 -14.98
N LEU A 523 32.00 -17.37 -13.93
CA LEU A 523 30.59 -17.21 -13.56
C LEU A 523 30.38 -16.04 -12.60
N THR A 524 30.26 -14.83 -13.15
CA THR A 524 29.92 -13.65 -12.34
C THR A 524 28.47 -13.71 -11.83
N GLU A 525 28.21 -13.11 -10.66
CA GLU A 525 26.87 -13.08 -10.07
C GLU A 525 25.81 -12.45 -11.01
N PRO A 526 26.03 -11.29 -11.66
CA PRO A 526 25.05 -10.71 -12.59
C PRO A 526 24.78 -11.62 -13.80
N MET A 527 25.77 -12.39 -14.26
CA MET A 527 25.58 -13.40 -15.32
C MET A 527 24.60 -14.48 -14.86
N ILE A 528 24.81 -15.05 -13.66
CA ILE A 528 23.93 -16.12 -13.15
C ILE A 528 22.54 -15.59 -12.80
N GLN A 529 22.43 -14.41 -12.17
CA GLN A 529 21.14 -13.77 -11.88
C GLN A 529 20.29 -13.59 -13.14
N ASN A 530 20.87 -13.04 -14.20
CA ASN A 530 20.16 -12.83 -15.46
C ASN A 530 19.82 -14.16 -16.15
N LEU A 531 20.68 -15.18 -16.09
CA LEU A 531 20.36 -16.52 -16.57
C LEU A 531 19.16 -17.11 -15.81
N VAL A 532 19.12 -17.03 -14.47
CA VAL A 532 17.97 -17.48 -13.66
C VAL A 532 16.70 -16.68 -14.00
N LYS A 533 16.81 -15.36 -14.18
CA LYS A 533 15.67 -14.46 -14.40
C LYS A 533 15.04 -14.61 -15.80
N HIS A 534 15.83 -14.98 -16.82
CA HIS A 534 15.41 -14.90 -18.22
C HIS A 534 15.39 -16.25 -18.98
N LEU A 535 15.87 -17.37 -18.40
CA LEU A 535 15.78 -18.68 -19.05
C LEU A 535 14.34 -19.22 -19.10
N PRO A 536 13.84 -19.65 -20.28
CA PRO A 536 12.61 -20.43 -20.40
C PRO A 536 12.61 -21.69 -19.52
N GLU A 537 11.42 -22.21 -19.24
CA GLU A 537 11.28 -23.44 -18.46
C GLU A 537 11.87 -24.65 -19.19
N GLN A 538 12.30 -25.67 -18.44
CA GLN A 538 12.95 -26.86 -18.99
C GLN A 538 12.10 -27.55 -20.07
N GLU A 539 10.77 -27.56 -19.95
CA GLU A 539 9.87 -28.13 -20.98
C GLU A 539 9.93 -27.35 -22.30
N GLN A 540 10.06 -26.02 -22.24
CA GLN A 540 10.18 -25.15 -23.41
C GLN A 540 11.54 -25.36 -24.09
N LEU A 541 12.63 -25.44 -23.32
CA LEU A 541 13.97 -25.78 -23.83
C LEU A 541 14.01 -27.17 -24.47
N ASN A 542 13.35 -28.16 -23.86
CA ASN A 542 13.25 -29.52 -24.41
C ASN A 542 12.44 -29.57 -25.73
N SER A 543 11.57 -28.57 -25.98
CA SER A 543 10.87 -28.44 -27.27
C SER A 543 11.81 -27.94 -28.38
N LEU A 544 12.71 -26.99 -28.05
CA LEU A 544 13.74 -26.48 -28.97
C LEU A 544 14.76 -27.55 -29.34
N ALA A 545 15.12 -28.44 -28.40
CA ALA A 545 16.06 -29.55 -28.63
C ALA A 545 15.70 -30.45 -29.84
N LYS A 546 14.43 -30.47 -30.26
CA LYS A 546 13.95 -31.21 -31.44
C LYS A 546 14.50 -30.66 -32.76
N TYR A 547 14.82 -29.37 -32.81
CA TYR A 547 15.33 -28.67 -34.00
C TYR A 547 16.88 -28.69 -34.09
N LYS A 548 17.56 -29.53 -33.30
CA LYS A 548 19.03 -29.64 -33.30
C LYS A 548 19.62 -29.95 -34.68
N ASN A 549 18.89 -30.65 -35.55
CA ASN A 549 19.32 -30.95 -36.92
C ASN A 549 19.24 -29.75 -37.88
N GLU A 550 18.55 -28.68 -37.48
CA GLU A 550 18.35 -27.44 -38.24
C GLU A 550 19.04 -26.24 -37.55
N TYR A 551 20.00 -26.50 -36.67
CA TYR A 551 20.65 -25.51 -35.79
C TYR A 551 21.13 -24.24 -36.52
N SER A 552 21.68 -24.37 -37.74
CA SER A 552 22.15 -23.25 -38.56
C SER A 552 21.05 -22.31 -39.07
N ASN A 553 19.79 -22.75 -38.99
CA ASN A 553 18.62 -22.02 -39.49
C ASN A 553 17.80 -21.38 -38.36
N LEU A 554 18.20 -21.61 -37.10
CA LEU A 554 17.56 -21.06 -35.91
C LEU A 554 18.10 -19.65 -35.59
N SER A 555 17.29 -18.81 -34.95
CA SER A 555 17.75 -17.52 -34.42
C SER A 555 18.71 -17.69 -33.24
N GLU A 556 19.51 -16.66 -32.92
CA GLU A 556 20.47 -16.72 -31.79
C GLU A 556 19.85 -17.15 -30.44
N PRO A 557 18.65 -16.68 -30.04
CA PRO A 557 17.94 -17.17 -28.85
C PRO A 557 17.58 -18.66 -28.91
N GLU A 558 17.20 -19.16 -30.08
CA GLU A 558 16.82 -20.56 -30.29
C GLU A 558 18.06 -21.46 -30.32
N GLN A 559 19.16 -21.01 -30.93
CA GLN A 559 20.47 -21.68 -30.89
C GLN A 559 20.97 -21.81 -29.45
N PHE A 560 20.94 -20.73 -28.67
CA PHE A 560 21.25 -20.74 -27.24
C PHE A 560 20.32 -21.70 -26.47
N GLY A 561 19.02 -21.65 -26.73
CA GLY A 561 18.02 -22.56 -26.16
C GLY A 561 18.31 -24.04 -26.44
N VAL A 562 18.73 -24.38 -27.67
CA VAL A 562 19.15 -25.75 -28.04
C VAL A 562 20.38 -26.19 -27.25
N VAL A 563 21.42 -25.36 -27.12
CA VAL A 563 22.62 -25.72 -26.35
C VAL A 563 22.28 -25.91 -24.87
N MET A 564 21.56 -24.96 -24.27
CA MET A 564 21.19 -24.98 -22.85
C MET A 564 20.18 -26.08 -22.51
N SER A 565 19.34 -26.53 -23.45
CA SER A 565 18.42 -27.67 -23.26
C SER A 565 19.12 -28.96 -22.82
N SER A 566 20.40 -29.13 -23.17
CA SER A 566 21.20 -30.30 -22.80
C SER A 566 21.64 -30.32 -21.33
N VAL A 567 21.53 -29.20 -20.60
CA VAL A 567 21.90 -29.09 -19.19
C VAL A 567 20.76 -29.61 -18.31
N LYS A 568 20.99 -30.76 -17.66
CA LYS A 568 19.99 -31.35 -16.75
C LYS A 568 19.81 -30.50 -15.49
N ARG A 569 18.55 -30.22 -15.14
CA ARG A 569 18.14 -29.41 -13.98
C ARG A 569 18.79 -28.01 -14.01
N LEU A 570 18.76 -27.37 -15.17
CA LEU A 570 19.44 -26.09 -15.43
C LEU A 570 19.04 -25.00 -14.41
N HIS A 571 17.74 -24.74 -14.25
CA HIS A 571 17.23 -23.75 -13.28
C HIS A 571 17.73 -24.02 -11.84
N PRO A 572 17.47 -25.19 -11.21
CA PRO A 572 18.01 -25.50 -9.89
C PRO A 572 19.54 -25.40 -9.77
N ARG A 573 20.29 -25.75 -10.83
CA ARG A 573 21.75 -25.62 -10.85
C ARG A 573 22.18 -24.16 -10.80
N LEU A 574 21.60 -23.31 -11.64
CA LEU A 574 21.88 -21.88 -11.66
C LEU A 574 21.50 -21.21 -10.32
N SER A 575 20.35 -21.58 -9.74
CA SER A 575 19.94 -21.08 -8.42
C SER A 575 20.93 -21.48 -7.31
N HIS A 576 21.49 -22.69 -7.33
CA HIS A 576 22.51 -23.11 -6.36
C HIS A 576 23.85 -22.40 -6.57
N ILE A 577 24.25 -22.13 -7.82
CA ILE A 577 25.46 -21.35 -8.13
C ILE A 577 25.27 -19.90 -7.64
N LEU A 578 24.11 -19.30 -7.91
CA LEU A 578 23.80 -17.95 -7.41
C LEU A 578 23.86 -17.87 -5.89
N PHE A 579 23.21 -18.82 -5.20
CA PHE A 579 23.26 -18.91 -3.74
C PHE A 579 24.69 -19.09 -3.22
N ARG A 580 25.54 -19.86 -3.91
CA ARG A 580 26.96 -20.04 -3.56
C ARG A 580 27.75 -18.75 -3.67
N LEU A 581 27.56 -17.97 -4.74
CA LEU A 581 28.22 -16.68 -4.94
C LEU A 581 27.77 -15.64 -3.89
N GLN A 582 26.46 -15.57 -3.61
CA GLN A 582 25.86 -14.64 -2.65
C GLN A 582 26.02 -15.06 -1.18
N PHE A 583 26.52 -16.26 -0.88
CA PHE A 583 26.44 -16.85 0.46
C PHE A 583 27.08 -15.98 1.54
N GLU A 584 28.32 -15.53 1.32
CA GLU A 584 29.04 -14.71 2.30
C GLU A 584 28.39 -13.33 2.47
N GLU A 585 27.87 -12.74 1.40
CA GLU A 585 27.14 -11.46 1.49
C GLU A 585 25.85 -11.62 2.31
N GLN A 586 25.03 -12.63 2.00
CA GLN A 586 23.79 -12.90 2.76
C GLN A 586 24.08 -13.22 4.23
N VAL A 587 25.16 -13.97 4.53
CA VAL A 587 25.59 -14.22 5.92
C VAL A 587 26.02 -12.93 6.61
N ASN A 588 26.73 -12.03 5.92
CA ASN A 588 27.16 -10.75 6.47
C ASN A 588 25.99 -9.78 6.66
N ASN A 589 25.01 -9.77 5.76
CA ASN A 589 23.78 -8.97 5.83
C ASN A 589 22.84 -9.45 6.95
N LEU A 590 22.71 -10.77 7.17
CA LEU A 590 21.89 -11.34 8.24
C LEU A 590 22.55 -11.27 9.63
N ARG A 591 23.87 -11.18 9.71
CA ARG A 591 24.61 -11.11 10.99
C ARG A 591 24.17 -9.95 11.90
N PRO A 592 24.04 -8.67 11.45
CA PRO A 592 23.55 -7.59 12.30
C PRO A 592 22.13 -7.85 12.81
N ASP A 593 21.22 -8.38 11.99
CA ASP A 593 19.85 -8.69 12.41
C ASP A 593 19.80 -9.77 13.50
N ILE A 594 20.59 -10.84 13.34
CA ILE A 594 20.73 -11.89 14.35
C ILE A 594 21.31 -11.31 15.66
N LEU A 595 22.28 -10.40 15.58
CA LEU A 595 22.84 -9.73 16.75
C LEU A 595 21.83 -8.79 17.41
N ALA A 596 21.03 -8.05 16.63
CA ALA A 596 19.98 -7.17 17.12
C ALA A 596 18.84 -7.95 17.80
N VAL A 597 18.40 -9.07 17.20
CA VAL A 597 17.40 -9.97 17.81
C VAL A 597 17.96 -10.57 19.11
N ASN A 598 19.21 -11.05 19.13
CA ASN A 598 19.82 -11.55 20.35
C ASN A 598 19.92 -10.47 21.44
N ALA A 599 20.33 -9.24 21.08
CA ALA A 599 20.39 -8.11 22.00
C ALA A 599 19.01 -7.76 22.57
N ALA A 600 17.99 -7.64 21.71
CA ALA A 600 16.61 -7.38 22.11
C ALA A 600 16.05 -8.50 23.01
N CYS A 601 16.30 -9.77 22.69
CA CYS A 601 15.96 -10.90 23.55
C CYS A 601 16.64 -10.80 24.92
N ASP A 602 17.90 -10.38 24.97
CA ASP A 602 18.65 -10.23 26.22
C ASP A 602 18.20 -9.01 27.05
N GLU A 603 17.83 -7.90 26.41
CA GLU A 603 17.23 -6.74 27.07
C GLU A 603 15.86 -7.09 27.67
N VAL A 604 14.97 -7.71 26.87
CA VAL A 604 13.65 -8.18 27.33
C VAL A 604 13.80 -9.16 28.49
N ARG A 605 14.75 -10.11 28.41
CA ARG A 605 15.04 -11.11 29.45
C ARG A 605 15.61 -10.51 30.74
N LYS A 606 16.38 -9.42 30.66
CA LYS A 606 16.98 -8.72 31.81
C LYS A 606 16.10 -7.59 32.36
N SER A 607 15.05 -7.20 31.63
CA SER A 607 14.20 -6.06 31.97
C SER A 607 13.33 -6.31 33.21
N ARG A 608 13.69 -5.64 34.31
CA ARG A 608 12.93 -5.66 35.57
C ARG A 608 11.58 -4.93 35.48
N SER A 609 11.40 -4.02 34.52
CA SER A 609 10.10 -3.36 34.30
C SER A 609 9.17 -4.26 33.50
N PHE A 610 9.69 -4.98 32.49
CA PHE A 610 8.91 -5.96 31.73
C PHE A 610 8.49 -7.16 32.60
N GLY A 611 9.38 -7.65 33.47
CA GLY A 611 9.01 -8.68 34.46
C GLY A 611 7.83 -8.26 35.34
N ARG A 612 7.87 -7.04 35.91
CA ARG A 612 6.77 -6.50 36.72
C ARG A 612 5.45 -6.35 35.94
N LEU A 613 5.53 -5.98 34.66
CA LEU A 613 4.36 -5.94 33.78
C LEU A 613 3.73 -7.34 33.61
N LEU A 614 4.55 -8.38 33.42
CA LEU A 614 4.07 -9.76 33.29
C LEU A 614 3.41 -10.28 34.60
N GLU A 615 3.97 -9.93 35.76
CA GLU A 615 3.37 -10.22 37.07
C GLU A 615 1.99 -9.55 37.22
N LEU A 616 1.86 -8.27 36.87
CA LEU A 616 0.59 -7.54 36.93
C LEU A 616 -0.46 -8.12 35.97
N VAL A 617 -0.07 -8.51 34.74
CA VAL A 617 -0.97 -9.18 33.80
C VAL A 617 -1.38 -10.56 34.31
N LEU A 618 -0.48 -11.31 34.98
CA LEU A 618 -0.79 -12.59 35.61
C LEU A 618 -1.82 -12.44 36.74
N LEU A 619 -1.64 -11.44 37.61
CA LEU A 619 -2.58 -11.12 38.69
C LEU A 619 -3.97 -10.76 38.15
N LEU A 620 -4.03 -9.80 37.22
CA LEU A 620 -5.29 -9.32 36.65
C LEU A 620 -6.00 -10.40 35.84
N GLY A 621 -5.27 -11.17 35.03
CA GLY A 621 -5.83 -12.30 34.28
C GLY A 621 -6.36 -13.40 35.19
N ASN A 622 -5.69 -13.72 36.30
CA ASN A 622 -6.17 -14.67 37.30
C ASN A 622 -7.44 -14.16 38.01
N TYR A 623 -7.50 -12.86 38.33
CA TYR A 623 -8.69 -12.21 38.90
C TYR A 623 -9.88 -12.23 37.93
N MET A 624 -9.69 -11.82 36.67
CA MET A 624 -10.73 -11.80 35.63
C MET A 624 -11.25 -13.20 35.27
N ASN A 625 -10.38 -14.22 35.28
CA ASN A 625 -10.74 -15.59 34.92
C ASN A 625 -11.30 -16.43 36.07
N THR A 626 -11.53 -15.84 37.25
CA THR A 626 -12.15 -16.49 38.42
C THR A 626 -13.38 -17.33 38.03
N GLY A 627 -13.45 -18.57 38.55
CA GLY A 627 -14.54 -19.49 38.22
C GLY A 627 -14.48 -20.13 36.83
N SER A 628 -13.33 -20.05 36.15
CA SER A 628 -13.06 -20.75 34.88
C SER A 628 -11.83 -21.65 34.97
N ARG A 629 -11.67 -22.57 33.99
CA ARG A 629 -10.47 -23.44 33.87
C ARG A 629 -9.16 -22.66 33.68
N ASN A 630 -9.26 -21.38 33.31
CA ASN A 630 -8.14 -20.47 33.07
C ASN A 630 -7.73 -19.66 34.30
N ALA A 631 -8.45 -19.78 35.44
CA ALA A 631 -8.03 -19.25 36.73
C ALA A 631 -6.79 -19.99 37.27
N GLN A 632 -6.20 -19.47 38.35
CA GLN A 632 -5.07 -20.09 39.08
C GLN A 632 -3.96 -20.55 38.12
N SER A 633 -3.61 -19.69 37.18
CA SER A 633 -2.54 -19.90 36.21
C SER A 633 -1.22 -19.45 36.80
N PHE A 634 -0.17 -20.26 36.59
CA PHE A 634 1.17 -20.00 37.09
C PHE A 634 2.01 -19.17 36.11
N GLY A 635 1.64 -19.20 34.84
CA GLY A 635 2.18 -18.39 33.76
C GLY A 635 1.28 -18.50 32.53
N PHE A 636 1.50 -17.62 31.56
CA PHE A 636 0.79 -17.63 30.28
C PHE A 636 1.78 -17.47 29.12
N ASP A 637 1.39 -17.96 27.94
CA ASP A 637 2.15 -17.76 26.70
C ASP A 637 2.16 -16.27 26.31
N LEU A 638 3.33 -15.70 26.03
CA LEU A 638 3.49 -14.27 25.72
C LEU A 638 2.67 -13.79 24.51
N SER A 639 2.32 -14.67 23.56
CA SER A 639 1.37 -14.35 22.46
C SER A 639 -0.02 -13.94 22.96
N SER A 640 -0.37 -14.30 24.21
CA SER A 640 -1.61 -13.88 24.87
C SER A 640 -1.64 -12.36 25.13
N LEU A 641 -0.48 -11.69 25.25
CA LEU A 641 -0.42 -10.21 25.38
C LEU A 641 -1.03 -9.51 24.17
N CYS A 642 -0.84 -10.06 22.96
CA CYS A 642 -1.46 -9.53 21.75
C CYS A 642 -3.00 -9.67 21.76
N LYS A 643 -3.54 -10.67 22.47
CA LYS A 643 -4.98 -10.89 22.62
C LYS A 643 -5.61 -9.94 23.65
N VAL A 644 -4.87 -9.59 24.71
CA VAL A 644 -5.25 -8.54 25.70
C VAL A 644 -5.57 -7.23 24.98
N ARG A 645 -4.79 -6.86 23.94
CA ARG A 645 -4.99 -5.65 23.12
C ARG A 645 -6.30 -5.64 22.31
N VAL A 646 -6.89 -6.80 22.03
CA VAL A 646 -8.14 -6.95 21.25
C VAL A 646 -9.36 -7.06 22.15
N GLU A 647 -9.21 -7.67 23.34
CA GLU A 647 -10.32 -7.83 24.28
C GLU A 647 -10.57 -6.59 25.16
N ILE A 648 -9.61 -5.65 25.22
CA ILE A 648 -9.68 -4.36 25.94
C ILE A 648 -9.72 -3.19 24.92
N PRO A 649 -10.71 -2.28 24.97
CA PRO A 649 -10.77 -1.11 24.07
C PRO A 649 -9.55 -0.19 24.12
N SER A 650 -9.31 0.53 23.03
CA SER A 650 -8.11 1.28 22.66
C SER A 650 -7.62 2.40 23.61
N ALA A 651 -8.35 2.72 24.68
CA ALA A 651 -7.98 3.79 25.64
C ALA A 651 -6.75 3.47 26.53
N LEU A 652 -6.30 2.21 26.55
CA LEU A 652 -5.20 1.74 27.40
C LEU A 652 -4.11 0.99 26.60
N SER A 653 -3.70 1.56 25.46
CA SER A 653 -2.45 1.13 24.82
C SER A 653 -1.24 1.34 25.75
N THR A 654 -0.16 0.62 25.46
CA THR A 654 1.06 0.34 26.28
C THR A 654 1.57 1.46 27.20
N VAL A 655 1.37 2.72 26.85
CA VAL A 655 1.77 3.91 27.62
C VAL A 655 1.12 3.97 29.01
N HIS A 656 -0.16 3.58 29.16
CA HIS A 656 -0.82 3.64 30.47
C HIS A 656 -0.29 2.60 31.47
N MET A 657 0.20 1.44 30.99
CA MET A 657 0.91 0.46 31.84
C MET A 657 2.25 1.02 32.33
N GLN A 658 2.93 1.88 31.56
CA GLN A 658 4.15 2.56 32.03
C GLN A 658 3.82 3.61 33.11
N TYR A 659 2.70 4.31 32.99
CA TYR A 659 2.27 5.36 33.92
C TYR A 659 2.01 4.86 35.36
N TYR A 660 1.61 3.58 35.53
CA TYR A 660 1.44 2.93 36.84
C TYR A 660 2.69 2.18 37.34
N VAL A 661 3.81 2.20 36.60
CA VAL A 661 5.04 1.43 36.92
C VAL A 661 6.23 2.36 37.29
N ILE A 662 6.05 3.67 37.18
CA ILE A 662 7.04 4.71 37.53
C ILE A 662 6.73 5.40 38.89
N LEU A 663 5.64 5.01 39.55
CA LEU A 663 5.36 5.23 40.98
C LEU A 663 5.49 3.91 41.77
#